data_AF-Q21EB5-F1
#
_entry.id   AF-Q21EB5-F1
#
_cell.length_a   1.000
_cell.length_b   1.000
_cell.length_c   1.000
_cell.angle_alpha   90.00
_cell.angle_beta   90.00
_cell.angle_gamma   90.00
#
_symmetry.space_group_name_H-M   'P 1'
#
loop_
_entity.id
_entity.type
_entity.pdbx_description
1 polymer ?
#
loop_
_entity_poly.entity_id
_entity_poly.type
_entity_poly.pdbx_seq_one_letter_code
_entity_poly.pdbx_strand_id
1 'polypeptide(L)'
;MIKLSHLKHCRKFCISLLCALGMANAHAALNVTASADDGNVPANTLDDNIDTRWSANGSGQWIEYDLGATHTVDAVQIAFFRGDVRDATIDIQVSNDGGNWQTLFSGTPPTRTLAQQHFELDDTSARYVRIVGYGNSQNNWNSITEFDVVTLASGENIALGKATSQSSTGYEGVSSRAVDGNTNGNWNQGSITHTNNEYQPWWQVDLGSVRSIDQVNLWNRTNCCSSRLSAFYVLVSDVPFTSQTLSGALSQAGVSAYYFNDTAGSPTEINIDRTGRYVRVQLSGTNPLSLAEVEVIEGSEIVPPAPTGPDASWTYCAAEREQCAFSNIKEVAYGAGDSWNYSVELDGVTCNNTNLGDPVRGTVKSCWVRNAQQNYVAVRNLAELQNAISNSNQHIRMKRGVYEATALMSDNTTVFRFDGANNVLDFTGVTIQVPTKLLNSMSTQPIHSQVTYDVMGDNITFLNGTFENTYPNGQHDVTDFTAHNKNPDYWPARQMTEFRVWGNGVQFLNNTITVRGSYPYGYGDMLGKGAGSAVYLRKHAGVQISGDNVLIDGMKLTVLAFGHGIFMQGADNTVIKNSVVQGRMRLGADMYNDGPDSLMGPFNFEQQYPDHFVGLPIVRDLMYNLTEDGIRAYTQGTKLDGSVVRTGAITVEDTKVINMRGCITTPLASKPSYIKNVEIQGCSVGYALANNSDVINSRGDAGYGPLLHSTYDTRNNANVEITVTNIPSTGSHAFAYIAGSGHNITFLSDGSNPDVPREIRVGDTGDRWAGDPSYQDAANILLINETNQPVVLTETSRNITGESVGEVTDNGTGNSLK
;
A
#
# COMPACT_ATOMS: atom_id res chain seq x y z
N MET A 1 19.32 -5.61 31.07
CA MET A 1 20.59 -6.23 30.61
C MET A 1 20.93 -7.53 31.37
N ILE A 2 19.95 -8.39 31.72
CA ILE A 2 20.20 -9.64 32.48
C ILE A 2 19.43 -10.84 31.87
N LYS A 3 19.41 -11.00 30.53
CA LYS A 3 18.70 -12.13 29.90
C LYS A 3 19.46 -12.93 28.83
N LEU A 4 20.71 -12.59 28.49
CA LEU A 4 21.50 -13.38 27.54
C LEU A 4 22.43 -14.43 28.19
N SER A 5 22.71 -14.36 29.50
CA SER A 5 23.64 -15.29 30.17
C SER A 5 23.01 -16.63 30.58
N HIS A 6 21.66 -16.72 30.62
CA HIS A 6 20.95 -17.95 30.99
C HIS A 6 20.71 -18.93 29.83
N LEU A 7 20.64 -18.45 28.57
CA LEU A 7 20.51 -19.35 27.41
C LEU A 7 21.81 -20.09 27.05
N LYS A 8 22.99 -19.47 27.30
CA LYS A 8 24.28 -20.14 27.13
C LYS A 8 24.52 -21.26 28.16
N HIS A 9 23.86 -21.22 29.33
CA HIS A 9 24.01 -22.26 30.36
C HIS A 9 23.07 -23.47 30.17
N CYS A 10 21.87 -23.28 29.61
CA CYS A 10 20.96 -24.41 29.32
C CYS A 10 21.45 -25.30 28.16
N ARG A 11 22.13 -24.73 27.14
CA ARG A 11 22.73 -25.51 26.04
C ARG A 11 23.91 -26.36 26.51
N LYS A 12 24.69 -25.85 27.48
CA LYS A 12 25.88 -26.52 28.07
C LYS A 12 25.55 -27.72 28.97
N PHE A 13 24.33 -27.82 29.49
CA PHE A 13 23.91 -28.94 30.34
C PHE A 13 23.34 -30.13 29.56
N CYS A 14 22.97 -29.95 28.29
CA CYS A 14 22.48 -31.03 27.42
C CYS A 14 23.63 -31.82 26.75
N ILE A 15 24.74 -31.15 26.41
CA ILE A 15 25.86 -31.76 25.70
C ILE A 15 26.60 -32.81 26.56
N SER A 16 26.74 -32.57 27.87
CA SER A 16 27.31 -33.54 28.80
C SER A 16 26.48 -34.81 28.96
N LEU A 17 25.18 -34.75 28.65
CA LEU A 17 24.28 -35.92 28.64
C LEU A 17 24.29 -36.65 27.29
N LEU A 18 24.58 -35.94 26.18
CA LEU A 18 24.67 -36.49 24.83
C LEU A 18 25.98 -37.25 24.56
N CYS A 19 27.09 -36.89 25.21
CA CYS A 19 28.33 -37.67 25.17
C CYS A 19 28.16 -39.09 25.75
N ALA A 20 27.23 -39.29 26.70
CA ALA A 20 26.95 -40.60 27.29
C ALA A 20 26.07 -41.51 26.40
N LEU A 21 25.53 -40.99 25.29
CA LEU A 21 24.59 -41.68 24.40
C LEU A 21 25.16 -41.98 23.00
N GLY A 22 26.43 -41.66 22.73
CA GLY A 22 27.09 -42.01 21.47
C GLY A 22 26.53 -41.30 20.23
N MET A 23 25.97 -40.09 20.38
CA MET A 23 25.32 -39.33 19.30
C MET A 23 26.17 -38.20 18.68
N ALA A 24 27.48 -38.13 18.98
CA ALA A 24 28.41 -37.25 18.27
C ALA A 24 29.26 -38.10 17.33
N ASN A 25 29.26 -37.80 16.01
CA ASN A 25 30.24 -38.42 15.11
C ASN A 25 31.55 -37.64 15.19
N ALA A 26 32.63 -38.32 15.54
CA ALA A 26 33.97 -37.83 15.28
C ALA A 26 34.19 -37.81 13.77
N HIS A 27 34.69 -36.68 13.23
CA HIS A 27 35.19 -36.64 11.87
C HIS A 27 36.69 -36.96 11.92
N ALA A 28 37.14 -37.95 11.16
CA ALA A 28 38.58 -38.16 10.98
C ALA A 28 39.14 -37.00 10.13
N ALA A 29 40.21 -36.35 10.61
CA ALA A 29 40.95 -35.39 9.79
C ALA A 29 41.46 -36.08 8.52
N LEU A 30 41.37 -35.43 7.36
CA LEU A 30 41.76 -36.04 6.09
C LEU A 30 43.28 -36.14 5.92
N ASN A 31 44.03 -35.27 6.61
CA ASN A 31 45.48 -35.27 6.58
C ASN A 31 46.05 -34.67 7.88
N VAL A 32 47.23 -35.14 8.29
CA VAL A 32 47.92 -34.66 9.49
C VAL A 32 49.40 -34.41 9.22
N THR A 33 49.92 -33.29 9.71
CA THR A 33 51.34 -32.92 9.63
C THR A 33 51.82 -32.39 10.97
N ALA A 34 53.13 -32.39 11.22
CA ALA A 34 53.69 -31.85 12.46
C ALA A 34 55.03 -31.14 12.21
N SER A 35 55.47 -30.37 13.20
CA SER A 35 56.75 -29.66 13.18
C SER A 35 57.98 -30.58 13.18
N ALA A 36 57.89 -31.72 13.86
CA ALA A 36 58.93 -32.75 13.96
C ALA A 36 58.34 -34.06 14.52
N ASP A 37 59.12 -35.15 14.47
CA ASP A 37 58.84 -36.40 15.18
C ASP A 37 60.15 -37.16 15.55
N ASP A 38 60.08 -38.12 16.47
CA ASP A 38 61.21 -39.00 16.87
C ASP A 38 61.13 -40.41 16.24
N GLY A 39 60.41 -40.56 15.13
CA GLY A 39 59.99 -41.85 14.57
C GLY A 39 58.58 -42.27 14.99
N ASN A 40 57.98 -41.59 15.97
CA ASN A 40 56.56 -41.65 16.29
C ASN A 40 55.82 -40.55 15.50
N VAL A 41 55.34 -40.90 14.31
CA VAL A 41 54.88 -39.97 13.27
C VAL A 41 53.49 -39.38 13.54
N PRO A 42 53.11 -38.25 12.90
CA PRO A 42 51.80 -37.60 13.11
C PRO A 42 50.60 -38.48 12.74
N ALA A 43 50.73 -39.36 11.76
CA ALA A 43 49.66 -40.27 11.34
C ALA A 43 49.19 -41.23 12.45
N ASN A 44 50.02 -41.46 13.47
CA ASN A 44 49.71 -42.30 14.62
C ASN A 44 48.69 -41.64 15.58
N THR A 45 48.14 -40.47 15.27
CA THR A 45 47.10 -39.82 16.08
C THR A 45 45.71 -39.85 15.44
N LEU A 46 45.58 -40.57 14.32
CA LEU A 46 44.36 -40.76 13.54
C LEU A 46 44.15 -42.25 13.19
N ASP A 47 44.76 -43.17 13.95
CA ASP A 47 44.76 -44.61 13.66
C ASP A 47 43.89 -45.42 14.61
N ASP A 48 43.11 -44.75 15.47
CA ASP A 48 42.24 -45.34 16.49
C ASP A 48 43.00 -46.28 17.46
N ASN A 49 44.30 -46.06 17.64
CA ASN A 49 45.16 -46.93 18.42
C ASN A 49 45.94 -46.15 19.49
N ILE A 50 45.41 -46.15 20.71
CA ILE A 50 46.00 -45.45 21.86
C ILE A 50 47.42 -45.92 22.25
N ASP A 51 47.88 -47.07 21.73
CA ASP A 51 49.22 -47.60 21.97
C ASP A 51 50.28 -46.98 21.03
N THR A 52 49.86 -46.40 19.91
CA THR A 52 50.69 -45.60 19.00
C THR A 52 50.60 -44.12 19.38
N ARG A 53 51.59 -43.32 18.94
CA ARG A 53 51.62 -41.89 19.28
C ARG A 53 52.35 -41.08 18.23
N TRP A 54 52.13 -39.78 18.23
CA TRP A 54 53.07 -38.78 17.76
C TRP A 54 53.98 -38.31 18.91
N SER A 55 55.24 -37.95 18.65
CA SER A 55 56.11 -37.36 19.68
C SER A 55 57.18 -36.40 19.14
N ALA A 56 57.26 -35.20 19.72
CA ALA A 56 58.28 -34.20 19.40
C ALA A 56 58.86 -33.55 20.66
N ASN A 57 60.19 -33.36 20.71
CA ASN A 57 60.89 -32.73 21.84
C ASN A 57 61.06 -31.22 21.62
N GLY A 58 60.71 -30.42 22.63
CA GLY A 58 60.89 -28.97 22.64
C GLY A 58 59.60 -28.22 22.92
N SER A 59 59.73 -26.95 23.34
CA SER A 59 58.60 -26.06 23.54
C SER A 59 58.17 -25.43 22.21
N GLY A 60 56.86 -25.36 21.94
CA GLY A 60 56.29 -24.83 20.70
C GLY A 60 56.25 -25.82 19.53
N GLN A 61 56.42 -27.12 19.79
CA GLN A 61 56.20 -28.14 18.75
C GLN A 61 54.70 -28.24 18.45
N TRP A 62 54.33 -28.46 17.20
CA TRP A 62 52.93 -28.49 16.80
C TRP A 62 52.59 -29.71 15.95
N ILE A 63 51.34 -30.14 16.04
CA ILE A 63 50.68 -31.08 15.14
C ILE A 63 49.42 -30.41 14.59
N GLU A 64 49.18 -30.58 13.30
CA GLU A 64 48.15 -29.88 12.53
C GLU A 64 47.34 -30.87 11.70
N TYR A 65 46.03 -30.68 11.75
CA TYR A 65 45.01 -31.51 11.12
C TYR A 65 44.28 -30.68 10.06
N ASP A 66 44.29 -31.13 8.80
CA ASP A 66 43.46 -30.57 7.71
C ASP A 66 42.15 -31.36 7.64
N LEU A 67 41.04 -30.67 7.86
CA LEU A 67 39.70 -31.24 7.81
C LEU A 67 39.19 -31.45 6.37
N GLY A 68 39.92 -30.96 5.37
CA GLY A 68 39.57 -31.07 3.95
C GLY A 68 38.66 -29.95 3.44
N ALA A 69 37.75 -29.48 4.29
CA ALA A 69 36.87 -28.35 4.05
C ALA A 69 36.75 -27.50 5.32
N THR A 70 36.10 -26.35 5.23
CA THR A 70 35.77 -25.55 6.40
C THR A 70 34.59 -26.18 7.14
N HIS A 71 34.78 -26.47 8.43
CA HIS A 71 33.74 -26.96 9.35
C HIS A 71 33.57 -26.00 10.53
N THR A 72 32.46 -26.09 11.24
CA THR A 72 32.33 -25.47 12.56
C THR A 72 32.98 -26.40 13.59
N VAL A 73 34.08 -25.96 14.19
CA VAL A 73 34.77 -26.66 15.28
C VAL A 73 34.26 -26.09 16.60
N ASP A 74 33.56 -26.91 17.37
CA ASP A 74 33.02 -26.56 18.69
C ASP A 74 33.70 -27.36 19.82
N ALA A 75 34.30 -28.51 19.52
CA ALA A 75 35.17 -29.21 20.44
C ALA A 75 36.23 -30.08 19.73
N VAL A 76 37.24 -30.50 20.50
CA VAL A 76 38.19 -31.54 20.07
C VAL A 76 38.38 -32.56 21.18
N GLN A 77 38.73 -33.78 20.81
CA GLN A 77 39.09 -34.83 21.75
C GLN A 77 40.56 -35.21 21.57
N ILE A 78 41.33 -35.19 22.65
CA ILE A 78 42.78 -35.43 22.59
C ILE A 78 43.18 -36.43 23.68
N ALA A 79 43.85 -37.51 23.30
CA ALA A 79 44.53 -38.39 24.23
C ALA A 79 46.03 -38.12 24.27
N PHE A 80 46.60 -38.14 25.46
CA PHE A 80 48.01 -37.84 25.68
C PHE A 80 48.77 -39.07 26.14
N PHE A 81 49.96 -39.30 25.58
CA PHE A 81 50.82 -40.40 26.00
C PHE A 81 51.24 -40.22 27.47
N ARG A 82 50.89 -41.20 28.32
CA ARG A 82 51.07 -41.12 29.78
C ARG A 82 50.32 -39.95 30.43
N GLY A 83 49.19 -39.54 29.87
CA GLY A 83 48.32 -38.47 30.39
C GLY A 83 47.73 -38.75 31.78
N ASP A 84 47.81 -39.99 32.27
CA ASP A 84 47.46 -40.39 33.65
C ASP A 84 48.51 -39.95 34.68
N VAL A 85 49.77 -39.72 34.26
CA VAL A 85 50.90 -39.37 35.14
C VAL A 85 51.65 -38.09 34.74
N ARG A 86 51.31 -37.49 33.60
CA ARG A 86 51.90 -36.23 33.09
C ARG A 86 50.81 -35.21 32.80
N ASP A 87 51.10 -33.95 33.08
CA ASP A 87 50.27 -32.82 32.64
C ASP A 87 50.93 -32.21 31.41
N ALA A 88 50.29 -32.30 30.26
CA ALA A 88 50.73 -31.58 29.06
C ALA A 88 50.35 -30.10 29.18
N THR A 89 51.12 -29.21 28.55
CA THR A 89 50.74 -27.81 28.38
C THR A 89 50.55 -27.55 26.89
N ILE A 90 49.36 -27.13 26.47
CA ILE A 90 49.02 -26.97 25.05
C ILE A 90 48.26 -25.68 24.77
N ASP A 91 48.35 -25.24 23.52
CA ASP A 91 47.34 -24.40 22.88
C ASP A 91 46.57 -25.23 21.84
N ILE A 92 45.27 -24.94 21.70
CA ILE A 92 44.44 -25.41 20.59
C ILE A 92 44.15 -24.19 19.71
N GLN A 93 44.63 -24.24 18.48
CA GLN A 93 44.51 -23.18 17.49
C GLN A 93 43.71 -23.64 16.29
N VAL A 94 43.00 -22.72 15.65
CA VAL A 94 42.24 -22.97 14.43
C VAL A 94 42.57 -21.98 13.33
N SER A 95 42.39 -22.38 12.07
CA SER A 95 42.60 -21.53 10.90
C SER A 95 41.70 -21.94 9.73
N ASN A 96 41.34 -20.99 8.86
CA ASN A 96 40.70 -21.28 7.57
C ASN A 96 41.69 -21.41 6.42
N ASP A 97 42.89 -20.82 6.55
CA ASP A 97 43.87 -20.71 5.46
C ASP A 97 45.22 -21.39 5.75
N GLY A 98 45.39 -21.96 6.96
CA GLY A 98 46.62 -22.62 7.42
C GLY A 98 47.75 -21.64 7.79
N GLY A 99 47.55 -20.33 7.61
CA GLY A 99 48.55 -19.29 7.86
C GLY A 99 48.20 -18.36 9.03
N ASN A 100 46.93 -18.02 9.16
CA ASN A 100 46.40 -17.13 10.22
C ASN A 100 45.72 -17.96 11.30
N TRP A 101 46.28 -17.95 12.51
CA TRP A 101 45.89 -18.85 13.59
C TRP A 101 45.23 -18.09 14.75
N GLN A 102 44.08 -18.59 15.18
CA GLN A 102 43.38 -18.13 16.37
C GLN A 102 43.49 -19.19 17.47
N THR A 103 44.02 -18.83 18.64
CA THR A 103 44.02 -19.70 19.82
C THR A 103 42.64 -19.71 20.47
N LEU A 104 42.01 -20.88 20.58
CA LEU A 104 40.73 -21.08 21.26
C LEU A 104 40.87 -21.65 22.67
N PHE A 105 41.97 -22.35 22.94
CA PHE A 105 42.31 -22.87 24.27
C PHE A 105 43.80 -22.71 24.53
N SER A 106 44.15 -22.39 25.78
CA SER A 106 45.54 -22.38 26.26
C SER A 106 45.56 -22.87 27.70
N GLY A 107 46.33 -23.93 27.98
CA GLY A 107 46.43 -24.47 29.33
C GLY A 107 46.79 -25.96 29.39
N THR A 108 46.42 -26.60 30.50
CA THR A 108 46.63 -28.04 30.73
C THR A 108 45.32 -28.82 30.52
N PRO A 109 45.38 -30.09 30.09
CA PRO A 109 44.20 -30.95 29.97
C PRO A 109 43.35 -30.99 31.26
N PRO A 110 42.02 -31.12 31.15
CA PRO A 110 41.11 -31.01 32.28
C PRO A 110 41.24 -32.15 33.31
N THR A 111 41.77 -33.32 32.93
CA THR A 111 41.92 -34.47 33.84
C THR A 111 43.14 -35.31 33.48
N ARG A 112 43.74 -35.98 34.46
CA ARG A 112 44.77 -36.99 34.19
C ARG A 112 44.14 -38.32 33.80
N THR A 113 44.27 -38.69 32.53
CA THR A 113 43.73 -39.94 31.98
C THR A 113 44.49 -40.34 30.71
N LEU A 114 44.45 -41.63 30.37
CA LEU A 114 44.91 -42.14 29.08
C LEU A 114 43.81 -42.09 28.00
N ALA A 115 42.55 -41.92 28.40
CA ALA A 115 41.43 -41.77 27.47
C ALA A 115 41.49 -40.40 26.76
N GLN A 116 40.87 -40.31 25.58
CA GLN A 116 40.67 -39.03 24.91
C GLN A 116 39.87 -38.08 25.80
N GLN A 117 40.38 -36.87 25.94
CA GLN A 117 39.79 -35.82 26.75
C GLN A 117 39.09 -34.82 25.87
N HIS A 118 37.87 -34.48 26.24
CA HIS A 118 37.05 -33.50 25.55
C HIS A 118 37.46 -32.07 25.94
N PHE A 119 37.82 -31.27 24.95
CA PHE A 119 38.11 -29.84 25.06
C PHE A 119 36.98 -29.07 24.38
N GLU A 120 36.13 -28.45 25.18
CA GLU A 120 35.11 -27.50 24.73
C GLU A 120 35.79 -26.22 24.22
N LEU A 121 35.42 -25.78 23.02
CA LEU A 121 35.92 -24.56 22.38
C LEU A 121 34.76 -23.60 22.10
N ASP A 122 35.07 -22.33 21.81
CA ASP A 122 34.06 -21.44 21.25
C ASP A 122 33.82 -21.81 19.77
N ASP A 123 32.56 -22.05 19.37
CA ASP A 123 32.15 -22.40 18.01
C ASP A 123 32.85 -21.51 16.97
N THR A 124 33.78 -22.10 16.21
CA THR A 124 34.59 -21.34 15.24
C THR A 124 34.66 -22.07 13.91
N SER A 125 34.39 -21.35 12.83
CA SER A 125 34.53 -21.85 11.45
C SER A 125 36.02 -21.99 11.10
N ALA A 126 36.48 -23.21 10.83
CA ALA A 126 37.87 -23.53 10.56
C ALA A 126 38.02 -24.74 9.62
N ARG A 127 39.08 -24.75 8.82
CA ARG A 127 39.52 -25.91 8.04
C ARG A 127 40.69 -26.66 8.69
N TYR A 128 41.50 -25.95 9.46
CA TYR A 128 42.69 -26.49 10.10
C TYR A 128 42.57 -26.38 11.61
N VAL A 129 42.96 -27.45 12.32
CA VAL A 129 43.12 -27.45 13.77
C VAL A 129 44.58 -27.77 14.09
N ARG A 130 45.21 -26.98 14.95
CA ARG A 130 46.60 -27.16 15.35
C ARG A 130 46.72 -27.22 16.87
N ILE A 131 47.43 -28.23 17.35
CA ILE A 131 47.79 -28.38 18.75
C ILE A 131 49.24 -27.97 18.91
N VAL A 132 49.50 -26.91 19.68
CA VAL A 132 50.85 -26.43 19.99
C VAL A 132 51.22 -26.88 21.39
N GLY A 133 52.21 -27.76 21.52
CA GLY A 133 52.68 -28.29 22.78
C GLY A 133 53.90 -27.56 23.34
N TYR A 134 53.90 -27.34 24.65
CA TYR A 134 54.95 -26.65 25.40
C TYR A 134 55.71 -27.56 26.38
N GLY A 135 55.64 -28.88 26.17
CA GLY A 135 56.19 -29.92 27.03
C GLY A 135 55.15 -30.47 28.02
N ASN A 136 55.64 -31.16 29.04
CA ASN A 136 54.82 -31.73 30.11
C ASN A 136 55.47 -31.56 31.49
N SER A 137 54.75 -31.91 32.55
CA SER A 137 55.21 -31.77 33.94
C SER A 137 56.47 -32.57 34.33
N GLN A 138 57.01 -33.43 33.45
CA GLN A 138 58.24 -34.19 33.68
C GLN A 138 59.40 -33.82 32.76
N ASN A 139 59.15 -33.36 31.53
CA ASN A 139 60.17 -33.03 30.53
C ASN A 139 59.56 -32.24 29.34
N ASN A 140 60.39 -31.92 28.34
CA ASN A 140 60.00 -31.08 27.21
C ASN A 140 59.34 -31.84 26.03
N TRP A 141 58.92 -33.09 26.22
CA TRP A 141 58.29 -33.86 25.15
C TRP A 141 56.80 -33.58 25.03
N ASN A 142 56.31 -33.44 23.80
CA ASN A 142 54.89 -33.36 23.44
C ASN A 142 54.50 -34.66 22.77
N SER A 143 53.51 -35.36 23.32
CA SER A 143 53.13 -36.67 22.84
C SER A 143 51.61 -36.85 22.90
N ILE A 144 51.00 -37.00 21.73
CA ILE A 144 49.55 -37.24 21.55
C ILE A 144 49.40 -38.65 21.00
N THR A 145 48.49 -39.43 21.57
CA THR A 145 48.20 -40.80 21.14
C THR A 145 47.01 -40.84 20.18
N GLU A 146 46.00 -39.99 20.39
CA GLU A 146 44.82 -39.94 19.51
C GLU A 146 44.27 -38.52 19.47
N PHE A 147 43.71 -38.13 18.33
CA PHE A 147 43.03 -36.85 18.13
C PHE A 147 41.77 -37.04 17.29
N ASP A 148 40.66 -36.54 17.81
CA ASP A 148 39.42 -36.36 17.05
C ASP A 148 39.00 -34.91 17.06
N VAL A 149 38.48 -34.44 15.94
CA VAL A 149 37.70 -33.21 15.90
C VAL A 149 36.23 -33.57 16.10
N VAL A 150 35.63 -32.95 17.11
CA VAL A 150 34.17 -32.98 17.24
C VAL A 150 33.70 -31.83 16.36
N THR A 151 33.19 -32.20 15.20
CA THR A 151 32.35 -31.29 14.42
C THR A 151 30.92 -31.66 14.74
N LEU A 152 30.02 -30.68 14.77
CA LEU A 152 28.60 -30.96 14.82
C LEU A 152 28.21 -31.75 13.57
N ALA A 153 28.20 -33.08 13.68
CA ALA A 153 27.65 -33.94 12.66
C ALA A 153 26.12 -33.95 12.78
N SER A 154 25.50 -33.55 11.67
CA SER A 154 24.08 -33.58 11.33
C SER A 154 23.17 -32.63 12.13
N GLY A 155 22.68 -31.61 11.42
CA GLY A 155 21.47 -30.92 11.80
C GLY A 155 20.28 -31.88 11.95
N GLU A 156 19.25 -31.45 12.67
CA GLU A 156 18.02 -32.23 12.87
C GLU A 156 17.43 -32.65 11.52
N ASN A 157 17.10 -33.94 11.33
CA ASN A 157 16.26 -34.38 10.21
C ASN A 157 14.83 -33.86 10.44
N ILE A 158 14.55 -32.66 9.93
CA ILE A 158 13.28 -31.97 10.12
C ILE A 158 12.15 -32.53 9.24
N ALA A 159 12.43 -33.52 8.38
CA ALA A 159 11.40 -34.23 7.62
C ALA A 159 10.77 -35.38 8.41
N LEU A 160 11.41 -35.88 9.47
CA LEU A 160 10.94 -37.04 10.24
C LEU A 160 9.48 -36.86 10.72
N GLY A 161 8.62 -37.80 10.31
CA GLY A 161 7.19 -37.84 10.66
C GLY A 161 6.34 -36.72 10.06
N LYS A 162 6.86 -35.92 9.11
CA LYS A 162 6.12 -34.79 8.52
C LYS A 162 5.06 -35.23 7.51
N ALA A 163 4.15 -34.29 7.20
CA ALA A 163 3.09 -34.53 6.22
C ALA A 163 3.70 -34.69 4.81
N THR A 164 3.30 -35.75 4.13
CA THR A 164 3.80 -36.08 2.79
C THR A 164 2.68 -36.29 1.79
N SER A 165 3.00 -36.16 0.51
CA SER A 165 2.13 -36.49 -0.61
C SER A 165 2.95 -37.02 -1.79
N GLN A 166 2.33 -37.78 -2.69
CA GLN A 166 2.97 -38.27 -3.91
C GLN A 166 1.96 -38.32 -5.06
N SER A 167 2.46 -38.24 -6.28
CA SER A 167 1.69 -38.27 -7.54
C SER A 167 0.68 -39.42 -7.66
N SER A 168 1.07 -40.62 -7.23
CA SER A 168 0.18 -41.77 -7.13
C SER A 168 0.72 -42.81 -6.15
N THR A 169 -0.08 -43.80 -5.73
CA THR A 169 0.35 -44.89 -4.83
C THR A 169 0.25 -46.23 -5.54
N GLY A 170 1.38 -46.92 -5.69
CA GLY A 170 1.49 -48.29 -6.18
C GLY A 170 1.93 -49.25 -5.08
N TYR A 171 1.49 -50.51 -5.15
CA TYR A 171 1.91 -51.60 -4.23
C TYR A 171 1.88 -51.24 -2.73
N GLU A 172 0.92 -50.40 -2.30
CA GLU A 172 0.78 -49.91 -0.92
C GLU A 172 2.02 -49.13 -0.39
N GLY A 173 2.92 -48.69 -1.27
CA GLY A 173 4.05 -47.83 -0.94
C GLY A 173 3.62 -46.39 -0.68
N VAL A 174 2.93 -46.15 0.44
CA VAL A 174 2.42 -44.82 0.84
C VAL A 174 3.55 -43.81 1.08
N SER A 175 3.28 -42.52 0.86
CA SER A 175 4.30 -41.46 0.88
C SER A 175 4.98 -41.25 2.23
N SER A 176 4.31 -41.55 3.34
CA SER A 176 4.85 -41.36 4.69
C SER A 176 6.03 -42.27 5.02
N ARG A 177 6.25 -43.34 4.25
CA ARG A 177 7.38 -44.26 4.45
C ARG A 177 8.74 -43.64 4.17
N ALA A 178 8.80 -42.55 3.41
CA ALA A 178 10.07 -41.85 3.14
C ALA A 178 10.45 -40.83 4.22
N VAL A 179 9.70 -40.77 5.32
CA VAL A 179 9.99 -39.89 6.47
C VAL A 179 9.74 -40.64 7.78
N ASP A 180 9.89 -41.97 7.77
CA ASP A 180 9.58 -42.82 8.93
C ASP A 180 10.81 -43.11 9.81
N GLY A 181 11.99 -42.62 9.41
CA GLY A 181 13.27 -42.79 10.09
C GLY A 181 13.98 -44.10 9.77
N ASN A 182 13.49 -44.90 8.82
CA ASN A 182 14.09 -46.18 8.46
C ASN A 182 14.68 -46.15 7.06
N THR A 183 16.02 -46.05 7.00
CA THR A 183 16.79 -45.93 5.75
C THR A 183 16.94 -47.23 4.96
N ASN A 184 16.26 -48.31 5.36
CA ASN A 184 16.44 -49.63 4.77
C ASN A 184 15.83 -49.75 3.37
N GLY A 185 16.68 -49.70 2.34
CA GLY A 185 16.28 -49.84 0.94
C GLY A 185 15.77 -51.22 0.51
N ASN A 186 15.58 -52.19 1.41
CA ASN A 186 14.96 -53.48 1.06
C ASN A 186 13.44 -53.44 1.15
N TRP A 187 12.76 -53.56 -0.01
CA TRP A 187 11.28 -53.53 -0.11
C TRP A 187 10.55 -54.44 0.89
N ASN A 188 11.12 -55.61 1.20
CA ASN A 188 10.49 -56.57 2.10
C ASN A 188 10.46 -56.10 3.57
N GLN A 189 11.12 -54.99 3.89
CA GLN A 189 11.11 -54.35 5.22
C GLN A 189 9.93 -53.38 5.39
N GLY A 190 9.15 -53.13 4.34
CA GLY A 190 7.89 -52.37 4.44
C GLY A 190 8.03 -50.85 4.64
N SER A 191 9.22 -50.29 4.38
CA SER A 191 9.57 -48.88 4.61
C SER A 191 10.11 -48.22 3.32
N ILE A 192 9.41 -48.43 2.21
CA ILE A 192 9.74 -47.81 0.92
C ILE A 192 8.45 -47.28 0.30
N THR A 193 8.49 -46.04 -0.19
CA THR A 193 7.41 -45.42 -0.99
C THR A 193 7.38 -46.01 -2.41
N HIS A 194 6.24 -45.94 -3.09
CA HIS A 194 6.17 -46.40 -4.47
C HIS A 194 5.01 -45.71 -5.21
N THR A 195 5.32 -45.04 -6.31
CA THR A 195 4.30 -44.52 -7.24
C THR A 195 3.92 -45.57 -8.29
N ASN A 196 2.87 -45.34 -9.07
CA ASN A 196 2.65 -46.12 -10.29
C ASN A 196 3.76 -45.84 -11.31
N ASN A 197 3.82 -46.67 -12.36
CA ASN A 197 4.64 -46.37 -13.52
C ASN A 197 3.97 -45.27 -14.34
N GLU A 198 4.44 -44.04 -14.20
CA GLU A 198 3.84 -42.86 -14.83
C GLU A 198 4.90 -41.85 -15.30
N TYR A 199 4.49 -40.84 -16.06
CA TYR A 199 5.39 -39.80 -16.55
C TYR A 199 5.63 -38.74 -15.48
N GLN A 200 6.90 -38.50 -15.14
CA GLN A 200 7.36 -37.51 -14.17
C GLN A 200 6.71 -37.60 -12.77
N PRO A 201 6.64 -38.80 -12.15
CA PRO A 201 6.11 -38.93 -10.80
C PRO A 201 6.94 -38.11 -9.82
N TRP A 202 6.25 -37.65 -8.79
CA TRP A 202 6.81 -36.86 -7.71
C TRP A 202 6.38 -37.38 -6.34
N TRP A 203 7.23 -37.13 -5.36
CA TRP A 203 6.98 -37.25 -3.92
C TRP A 203 7.36 -35.92 -3.25
N GLN A 204 6.64 -35.51 -2.20
CA GLN A 204 6.84 -34.23 -1.53
C GLN A 204 6.58 -34.32 -0.02
N VAL A 205 7.35 -33.55 0.75
CA VAL A 205 7.14 -33.30 2.19
C VAL A 205 6.83 -31.81 2.47
N ASP A 206 5.94 -31.54 3.42
CA ASP A 206 5.70 -30.23 4.03
C ASP A 206 6.28 -30.22 5.46
N LEU A 207 7.31 -29.40 5.67
CA LEU A 207 8.03 -29.27 6.95
C LEU A 207 7.20 -28.57 8.04
N GLY A 208 6.09 -27.92 7.65
CA GLY A 208 5.14 -27.20 8.50
C GLY A 208 5.40 -25.70 8.60
N SER A 209 6.66 -25.28 8.52
CA SER A 209 7.10 -23.87 8.46
C SER A 209 8.33 -23.75 7.57
N VAL A 210 8.69 -22.52 7.18
CA VAL A 210 9.96 -22.26 6.48
C VAL A 210 11.11 -22.53 7.46
N ARG A 211 12.06 -23.37 7.07
CA ARG A 211 13.25 -23.76 7.85
C ARG A 211 14.50 -23.54 7.01
N SER A 212 15.66 -23.38 7.65
CA SER A 212 16.94 -23.41 6.97
C SER A 212 17.26 -24.84 6.56
N ILE A 213 17.49 -25.11 5.28
CA ILE A 213 17.83 -26.45 4.77
C ILE A 213 19.26 -26.41 4.30
N ASP A 214 20.11 -27.16 4.97
CA ASP A 214 21.52 -27.33 4.62
C ASP A 214 21.65 -28.40 3.54
N GLN A 215 21.03 -29.55 3.81
CA GLN A 215 21.23 -30.75 3.01
C GLN A 215 19.94 -31.58 2.90
N VAL A 216 19.81 -32.33 1.81
CA VAL A 216 18.81 -33.40 1.65
C VAL A 216 19.54 -34.71 1.38
N ASN A 217 19.23 -35.75 2.16
CA ASN A 217 19.77 -37.10 1.97
C ASN A 217 18.68 -38.00 1.40
N LEU A 218 18.90 -38.51 0.19
CA LEU A 218 17.99 -39.44 -0.46
C LEU A 218 18.48 -40.88 -0.33
N TRP A 219 17.67 -41.73 0.29
CA TRP A 219 17.95 -43.15 0.43
C TRP A 219 17.16 -43.93 -0.63
N ASN A 220 17.89 -44.49 -1.61
CA ASN A 220 17.29 -45.27 -2.69
C ASN A 220 16.94 -46.71 -2.24
N ARG A 221 16.08 -47.38 -3.01
CA ARG A 221 15.82 -48.82 -2.91
C ARG A 221 17.06 -49.62 -3.31
N THR A 222 17.41 -50.63 -2.52
CA THR A 222 18.66 -51.41 -2.65
C THR A 222 18.48 -52.88 -3.03
N ASN A 223 17.31 -53.50 -2.78
CA ASN A 223 17.13 -54.94 -3.01
C ASN A 223 16.90 -55.37 -4.46
N CYS A 224 16.36 -54.46 -5.28
CA CYS A 224 16.31 -54.54 -6.74
C CYS A 224 16.02 -53.13 -7.23
N CYS A 225 16.19 -52.89 -8.52
CA CYS A 225 15.49 -51.78 -9.15
C CYS A 225 15.98 -50.38 -8.70
N SER A 226 17.18 -50.29 -8.12
CA SER A 226 17.84 -49.03 -7.71
C SER A 226 17.97 -48.05 -8.88
N SER A 227 18.21 -48.59 -10.09
CA SER A 227 18.30 -47.82 -11.34
C SER A 227 17.03 -47.05 -11.72
N ARG A 228 15.93 -47.16 -10.98
CA ARG A 228 14.70 -46.41 -11.24
C ARG A 228 14.78 -44.95 -10.81
N LEU A 229 15.51 -44.68 -9.73
CA LEU A 229 15.76 -43.33 -9.24
C LEU A 229 17.00 -42.75 -9.93
N SER A 230 16.82 -42.32 -11.17
CA SER A 230 17.85 -41.65 -12.00
C SER A 230 17.20 -40.53 -12.81
N ALA A 231 17.97 -39.53 -13.24
CA ALA A 231 17.48 -38.36 -13.98
C ALA A 231 16.30 -37.68 -13.26
N PHE A 232 16.54 -37.20 -12.04
CA PHE A 232 15.52 -36.61 -11.16
C PHE A 232 15.93 -35.23 -10.65
N TYR A 233 14.96 -34.48 -10.14
CA TYR A 233 15.15 -33.21 -9.47
C TYR A 233 14.80 -33.33 -8.00
N VAL A 234 15.58 -32.68 -7.15
CA VAL A 234 15.13 -32.21 -5.84
C VAL A 234 14.75 -30.74 -5.98
N LEU A 235 13.52 -30.38 -5.61
CA LEU A 235 12.97 -29.04 -5.71
C LEU A 235 12.65 -28.52 -4.31
N VAL A 236 13.03 -27.27 -4.02
CA VAL A 236 12.82 -26.63 -2.71
C VAL A 236 12.02 -25.34 -2.88
N SER A 237 11.00 -25.12 -2.04
CA SER A 237 10.18 -23.89 -2.05
C SER A 237 9.72 -23.48 -0.66
N ASP A 238 9.62 -22.17 -0.40
CA ASP A 238 9.04 -21.61 0.84
C ASP A 238 7.51 -21.65 0.84
N VAL A 239 6.89 -21.75 -0.34
CA VAL A 239 5.44 -21.73 -0.57
C VAL A 239 4.98 -23.03 -1.26
N PRO A 240 3.69 -23.41 -1.18
CA PRO A 240 3.21 -24.63 -1.83
C PRO A 240 3.51 -24.65 -3.33
N PHE A 241 3.86 -25.81 -3.86
CA PHE A 241 3.94 -26.01 -5.31
C PHE A 241 2.55 -25.95 -5.94
N THR A 242 2.39 -25.11 -6.96
CA THR A 242 1.10 -24.86 -7.62
C THR A 242 0.83 -25.79 -8.81
N SER A 243 1.86 -26.48 -9.29
CA SER A 243 1.81 -27.43 -10.41
C SER A 243 2.32 -28.81 -10.00
N GLN A 244 1.74 -29.84 -10.61
CA GLN A 244 2.21 -31.22 -10.52
C GLN A 244 3.17 -31.61 -11.66
N THR A 245 3.18 -30.85 -12.76
CA THR A 245 4.12 -31.06 -13.88
C THR A 245 5.50 -30.52 -13.53
N LEU A 246 6.56 -31.17 -14.02
CA LEU A 246 7.93 -30.74 -13.78
C LEU A 246 8.20 -29.34 -14.36
N SER A 247 7.71 -29.04 -15.56
CA SER A 247 7.88 -27.72 -16.19
C SER A 247 7.21 -26.62 -15.36
N GLY A 248 5.99 -26.86 -14.88
CA GLY A 248 5.31 -25.90 -14.00
C GLY A 248 6.05 -25.70 -12.67
N ALA A 249 6.55 -26.77 -12.06
CA ALA A 249 7.30 -26.68 -10.82
C ALA A 249 8.64 -25.94 -11.00
N LEU A 250 9.37 -26.18 -12.09
CA LEU A 250 10.61 -25.46 -12.43
C LEU A 250 10.37 -23.98 -12.77
N SER A 251 9.22 -23.64 -13.35
CA SER A 251 8.86 -22.26 -13.71
C SER A 251 8.30 -21.44 -12.55
N GLN A 252 7.98 -22.07 -11.42
CA GLN A 252 7.42 -21.37 -10.27
C GLN A 252 8.48 -20.50 -9.59
N ALA A 253 8.18 -19.21 -9.42
CA ALA A 253 9.08 -18.26 -8.75
C ALA A 253 9.43 -18.73 -7.33
N GLY A 254 10.72 -18.64 -6.96
CA GLY A 254 11.23 -19.05 -5.65
C GLY A 254 11.52 -20.55 -5.49
N VAL A 255 11.33 -21.36 -6.53
CA VAL A 255 11.74 -22.77 -6.55
C VAL A 255 13.23 -22.87 -6.93
N SER A 256 14.03 -23.53 -6.10
CA SER A 256 15.38 -23.98 -6.48
C SER A 256 15.29 -25.42 -6.94
N ALA A 257 16.10 -25.78 -7.94
CA ALA A 257 16.10 -27.08 -8.56
C ALA A 257 17.51 -27.66 -8.61
N TYR A 258 17.67 -28.86 -8.05
CA TYR A 258 18.93 -29.60 -7.98
C TYR A 258 18.76 -30.86 -8.84
N TYR A 259 19.39 -30.87 -10.02
CA TYR A 259 19.26 -31.95 -10.99
C TYR A 259 20.32 -33.04 -10.81
N PHE A 260 19.88 -34.30 -10.75
CA PHE A 260 20.73 -35.47 -10.65
C PHE A 260 20.49 -36.38 -11.84
N ASN A 261 21.51 -36.53 -12.69
CA ASN A 261 21.42 -37.36 -13.89
C ASN A 261 21.64 -38.85 -13.59
N ASP A 262 22.53 -39.17 -12.63
CA ASP A 262 22.92 -40.54 -12.31
C ASP A 262 21.90 -41.25 -11.40
N THR A 263 22.11 -42.55 -11.19
CA THR A 263 21.29 -43.33 -10.23
C THR A 263 21.62 -42.89 -8.81
N ALA A 264 20.60 -42.58 -8.01
CA ALA A 264 20.77 -42.24 -6.60
C ALA A 264 21.38 -43.41 -5.80
N GLY A 265 22.33 -43.10 -4.92
CA GLY A 265 22.84 -43.98 -3.87
C GLY A 265 21.90 -44.09 -2.66
N SER A 266 22.42 -44.68 -1.58
CA SER A 266 21.74 -44.84 -0.29
C SER A 266 22.73 -44.57 0.85
N PRO A 267 22.98 -43.29 1.21
CA PRO A 267 22.32 -42.08 0.72
C PRO A 267 22.97 -41.46 -0.53
N THR A 268 22.23 -40.58 -1.20
CA THR A 268 22.73 -39.49 -2.04
C THR A 268 22.58 -38.19 -1.27
N GLU A 269 23.68 -37.50 -1.05
CA GLU A 269 23.71 -36.23 -0.33
C GLU A 269 23.62 -35.05 -1.30
N ILE A 270 22.74 -34.09 -0.97
CA ILE A 270 22.41 -32.97 -1.84
C ILE A 270 22.48 -31.69 -1.02
N ASN A 271 23.49 -30.86 -1.27
CA ASN A 271 23.61 -29.57 -0.60
C ASN A 271 22.56 -28.60 -1.17
N ILE A 272 21.84 -27.93 -0.27
CA ILE A 272 20.71 -27.06 -0.56
C ILE A 272 21.06 -25.60 -0.22
N ASP A 273 21.59 -25.35 0.98
CA ASP A 273 22.05 -24.05 1.46
C ASP A 273 21.03 -22.90 1.31
N ARG A 274 19.75 -23.17 1.60
CA ARG A 274 18.69 -22.15 1.52
C ARG A 274 17.51 -22.46 2.43
N THR A 275 16.64 -21.48 2.62
CA THR A 275 15.35 -21.73 3.28
C THR A 275 14.38 -22.51 2.39
N GLY A 276 13.54 -23.32 3.03
CA GLY A 276 12.43 -24.02 2.37
C GLY A 276 11.39 -24.50 3.38
N ARG A 277 10.14 -24.65 2.91
CA ARG A 277 9.06 -25.36 3.63
C ARG A 277 8.68 -26.66 2.93
N TYR A 278 8.77 -26.69 1.60
CA TYR A 278 8.41 -27.84 0.77
C TYR A 278 9.64 -28.37 0.05
N VAL A 279 9.89 -29.68 0.18
CA VAL A 279 10.91 -30.41 -0.58
C VAL A 279 10.20 -31.46 -1.44
N ARG A 280 10.50 -31.48 -2.74
CA ARG A 280 9.91 -32.41 -3.71
C ARG A 280 11.00 -33.15 -4.48
N VAL A 281 10.88 -34.48 -4.55
CA VAL A 281 11.67 -35.33 -5.45
C VAL A 281 10.81 -35.65 -6.67
N GLN A 282 11.28 -35.35 -7.88
CA GLN A 282 10.51 -35.54 -9.11
C GLN A 282 11.37 -36.09 -10.26
N LEU A 283 10.93 -37.19 -10.87
CA LEU A 283 11.62 -37.76 -12.04
C LEU A 283 11.41 -36.86 -13.28
N SER A 284 12.40 -36.82 -14.17
CA SER A 284 12.29 -36.11 -15.46
C SER A 284 11.63 -36.94 -16.57
N GLY A 285 11.59 -38.27 -16.42
CA GLY A 285 11.03 -39.23 -17.39
C GLY A 285 9.95 -40.15 -16.82
N THR A 286 9.67 -41.26 -17.53
CA THR A 286 8.69 -42.29 -17.10
C THR A 286 9.38 -43.45 -16.39
N ASN A 287 9.11 -43.60 -15.09
CA ASN A 287 9.52 -44.74 -14.27
C ASN A 287 8.75 -44.68 -12.94
N PRO A 288 8.57 -45.76 -12.15
CA PRO A 288 8.09 -45.62 -10.78
C PRO A 288 9.13 -44.90 -9.90
N LEU A 289 8.69 -43.96 -9.07
CA LEU A 289 9.49 -43.33 -8.03
C LEU A 289 9.36 -44.14 -6.73
N SER A 290 10.48 -44.59 -6.18
CA SER A 290 10.56 -45.29 -4.90
C SER A 290 11.68 -44.73 -4.06
N LEU A 291 11.34 -44.30 -2.85
CA LEU A 291 12.27 -43.69 -1.88
C LEU A 291 12.19 -44.51 -0.60
N ALA A 292 13.33 -44.98 -0.11
CA ALA A 292 13.42 -45.63 1.19
C ALA A 292 13.28 -44.59 2.29
N GLU A 293 14.05 -43.50 2.20
CA GLU A 293 13.99 -42.39 3.15
C GLU A 293 14.42 -41.08 2.48
N VAL A 294 13.87 -39.96 2.93
CA VAL A 294 14.27 -38.60 2.56
C VAL A 294 14.51 -37.83 3.85
N GLU A 295 15.77 -37.59 4.16
CA GLU A 295 16.15 -36.76 5.29
C GLU A 295 16.35 -35.32 4.81
N VAL A 296 15.79 -34.35 5.54
CA VAL A 296 16.00 -32.92 5.29
C VAL A 296 16.74 -32.39 6.49
N ILE A 297 18.02 -32.05 6.31
CA ILE A 297 18.93 -31.64 7.38
C ILE A 297 18.78 -30.13 7.56
N GLU A 298 18.35 -29.72 8.76
CA GLU A 298 18.30 -28.32 9.09
C GLU A 298 19.71 -27.72 9.21
N GLY A 299 19.95 -26.62 8.51
CA GLY A 299 21.20 -25.86 8.70
C GLY A 299 21.20 -25.09 10.01
N SER A 300 22.35 -25.03 10.68
CA SER A 300 22.60 -24.02 11.71
C SER A 300 22.22 -22.66 11.13
N GLU A 301 21.40 -21.88 11.85
CA GLU A 301 20.84 -20.61 11.37
C GLU A 301 21.84 -19.89 10.44
N ILE A 302 21.57 -19.89 9.14
CA ILE A 302 21.96 -18.74 8.33
C ILE A 302 21.19 -17.61 8.99
N VAL A 303 21.82 -16.92 9.94
CA VAL A 303 21.41 -15.57 10.28
C VAL A 303 21.43 -14.89 8.92
N PRO A 304 20.25 -14.61 8.31
CA PRO A 304 20.25 -13.80 7.10
C PRO A 304 21.10 -12.59 7.45
N PRO A 305 21.96 -12.06 6.56
CA PRO A 305 22.65 -10.81 6.85
C PRO A 305 21.61 -9.89 7.46
N ALA A 306 21.84 -9.47 8.71
CA ALA A 306 20.83 -8.75 9.49
C ALA A 306 20.23 -7.73 8.52
N PRO A 307 18.89 -7.71 8.35
CA PRO A 307 18.27 -6.97 7.25
C PRO A 307 18.95 -5.61 7.19
N THR A 308 19.35 -5.15 6.02
CA THR A 308 20.07 -3.88 5.94
C THR A 308 19.04 -2.77 5.79
N GLY A 309 19.00 -1.86 6.76
CA GLY A 309 18.22 -0.64 6.64
C GLY A 309 18.76 0.29 5.55
N PRO A 310 18.07 1.40 5.29
CA PRO A 310 18.51 2.38 4.29
C PRO A 310 19.96 2.86 4.48
N ASP A 311 20.35 3.06 5.75
CA ASP A 311 21.71 3.43 6.18
C ASP A 311 21.89 3.14 7.67
N ALA A 312 23.08 3.43 8.23
CA ALA A 312 23.44 3.16 9.62
C ALA A 312 22.67 3.98 10.68
N SER A 313 21.90 5.01 10.28
CA SER A 313 21.06 5.82 11.17
C SER A 313 19.71 5.16 11.49
N TRP A 314 19.38 4.07 10.81
CA TRP A 314 18.12 3.34 10.96
C TRP A 314 18.29 2.11 11.83
N THR A 315 17.29 1.84 12.67
CA THR A 315 17.24 0.63 13.52
C THR A 315 16.17 -0.32 13.01
N TYR A 316 16.50 -1.60 12.85
CA TYR A 316 15.53 -2.62 12.46
C TYR A 316 14.35 -2.62 13.44
N CYS A 317 13.14 -2.72 12.92
CA CYS A 317 11.94 -2.72 13.75
C CYS A 317 11.14 -4.01 13.62
N ALA A 318 10.75 -4.41 12.41
CA ALA A 318 9.89 -5.57 12.17
C ALA A 318 9.96 -6.05 10.71
N ALA A 319 9.65 -7.31 10.48
CA ALA A 319 9.53 -7.85 9.13
C ALA A 319 8.22 -7.38 8.46
N GLU A 320 8.10 -7.55 7.13
CA GLU A 320 6.82 -7.31 6.46
C GLU A 320 5.71 -8.18 7.08
N ARG A 321 4.52 -7.58 7.24
CA ARG A 321 3.30 -8.08 7.91
C ARG A 321 3.37 -8.13 9.44
N GLU A 322 4.49 -7.81 10.05
CA GLU A 322 4.60 -7.72 11.50
C GLU A 322 4.32 -6.30 12.01
N GLN A 323 4.14 -6.17 13.33
CA GLN A 323 3.95 -4.88 13.99
C GLN A 323 5.30 -4.29 14.39
N CYS A 324 5.67 -3.16 13.78
CA CYS A 324 6.76 -2.34 14.25
C CYS A 324 6.29 -1.52 15.47
N ALA A 325 6.66 -2.00 16.66
CA ALA A 325 6.23 -1.42 17.93
C ALA A 325 7.24 -0.40 18.47
N PHE A 326 6.78 0.82 18.69
CA PHE A 326 7.51 1.88 19.38
C PHE A 326 6.50 2.82 20.04
N SER A 327 6.99 3.68 20.94
CA SER A 327 6.19 4.74 21.56
C SER A 327 6.57 6.11 21.00
N ASN A 328 5.61 7.04 21.05
CA ASN A 328 5.75 8.39 20.50
C ASN A 328 6.03 8.37 18.99
N ILE A 329 6.56 9.48 18.47
CA ILE A 329 6.71 9.72 17.05
C ILE A 329 8.07 9.21 16.57
N LYS A 330 8.05 8.40 15.50
CA LYS A 330 9.22 7.91 14.80
C LYS A 330 9.07 8.12 13.31
N GLU A 331 10.19 8.30 12.63
CA GLU A 331 10.24 8.06 11.19
C GLU A 331 10.37 6.55 10.97
N VAL A 332 9.63 6.03 10.00
CA VAL A 332 9.57 4.63 9.60
C VAL A 332 9.98 4.53 8.15
N ALA A 333 11.00 3.72 7.84
CA ALA A 333 11.33 3.32 6.48
C ALA A 333 10.83 1.90 6.24
N TYR A 334 10.11 1.69 5.14
CA TYR A 334 9.59 0.40 4.72
C TYR A 334 10.09 0.10 3.32
N GLY A 335 10.80 -1.01 3.13
CA GLY A 335 11.47 -1.29 1.87
C GLY A 335 12.43 -2.47 1.90
N ALA A 336 13.17 -2.61 0.81
CA ALA A 336 14.22 -3.62 0.61
C ALA A 336 15.25 -3.14 -0.42
N GLY A 337 16.50 -3.57 -0.27
CA GLY A 337 17.60 -3.13 -1.12
C GLY A 337 17.75 -1.60 -1.07
N ASP A 338 17.69 -0.95 -2.23
CA ASP A 338 17.78 0.50 -2.37
C ASP A 338 16.41 1.20 -2.49
N SER A 339 15.31 0.46 -2.38
CA SER A 339 13.94 0.96 -2.59
C SER A 339 13.16 1.05 -1.28
N TRP A 340 12.95 2.28 -0.80
CA TRP A 340 12.34 2.57 0.50
C TRP A 340 11.25 3.64 0.39
N ASN A 341 10.10 3.38 1.04
CA ASN A 341 9.12 4.39 1.37
C ASN A 341 9.34 4.87 2.80
N TYR A 342 9.15 6.16 3.04
CA TYR A 342 9.31 6.78 4.35
C TYR A 342 7.99 7.32 4.86
N SER A 343 7.74 7.20 6.16
CA SER A 343 6.57 7.77 6.82
C SER A 343 6.89 8.23 8.23
N VAL A 344 6.06 9.09 8.79
CA VAL A 344 6.11 9.49 10.20
C VAL A 344 4.94 8.84 10.91
N GLU A 345 5.21 8.14 11.99
CA GLU A 345 4.23 7.30 12.68
C GLU A 345 4.21 7.57 14.17
N LEU A 346 3.03 7.38 14.78
CA LEU A 346 2.79 7.60 16.20
C LEU A 346 2.33 6.30 16.87
N ASP A 347 3.11 5.84 17.84
CA ASP A 347 2.85 4.64 18.66
C ASP A 347 2.73 3.34 17.84
N GLY A 348 3.67 3.12 16.91
CA GLY A 348 3.81 1.91 16.11
C GLY A 348 3.03 1.92 14.79
N VAL A 349 3.40 0.99 13.89
CA VAL A 349 2.72 0.77 12.61
C VAL A 349 2.87 -0.68 12.17
N THR A 350 1.88 -1.23 11.48
CA THR A 350 2.02 -2.55 10.83
C THR A 350 2.81 -2.39 9.53
N CYS A 351 3.85 -3.19 9.38
CA CYS A 351 4.81 -3.13 8.28
C CYS A 351 4.28 -3.78 7.01
N ASN A 352 3.41 -3.07 6.28
CA ASN A 352 2.77 -3.63 5.10
C ASN A 352 2.56 -2.58 4.01
N ASN A 353 2.28 -3.06 2.81
CA ASN A 353 2.06 -2.24 1.63
C ASN A 353 0.85 -1.30 1.77
N THR A 354 -0.15 -1.69 2.56
CA THR A 354 -1.37 -0.88 2.77
C THR A 354 -1.06 0.39 3.56
N ASN A 355 -0.25 0.29 4.61
CA ASN A 355 0.05 1.41 5.50
C ASN A 355 1.18 2.30 4.98
N LEU A 356 2.20 1.69 4.36
CA LEU A 356 3.48 2.33 4.05
C LEU A 356 3.79 2.37 2.54
N GLY A 357 2.87 1.89 1.69
CA GLY A 357 3.04 1.77 0.24
C GLY A 357 3.99 0.62 -0.15
N ASP A 358 3.99 0.22 -1.42
CA ASP A 358 4.90 -0.83 -1.93
C ASP A 358 6.03 -0.22 -2.78
N PRO A 359 7.23 0.02 -2.23
CA PRO A 359 8.36 0.57 -2.98
C PRO A 359 8.99 -0.42 -3.97
N VAL A 360 8.80 -1.73 -3.78
CA VAL A 360 9.39 -2.77 -4.62
C VAL A 360 8.49 -4.01 -4.69
N ARG A 361 7.62 -4.02 -5.71
CA ARG A 361 6.61 -5.05 -5.89
C ARG A 361 7.24 -6.43 -6.09
N GLY A 362 6.71 -7.42 -5.37
CA GLY A 362 7.14 -8.82 -5.48
C GLY A 362 8.34 -9.20 -4.61
N THR A 363 8.96 -8.23 -3.92
CA THR A 363 10.08 -8.44 -2.99
C THR A 363 9.60 -8.31 -1.55
N VAL A 364 10.08 -9.15 -0.64
CA VAL A 364 9.77 -9.04 0.81
C VAL A 364 10.49 -7.83 1.40
N LYS A 365 9.78 -7.06 2.22
CA LYS A 365 10.24 -5.79 2.78
C LYS A 365 10.43 -5.87 4.30
N SER A 366 10.99 -4.82 4.88
CA SER A 366 11.14 -4.69 6.33
C SER A 366 10.92 -3.25 6.78
N CYS A 367 10.50 -3.08 8.02
CA CYS A 367 10.43 -1.77 8.66
C CYS A 367 11.68 -1.47 9.46
N TRP A 368 12.05 -0.21 9.38
CA TRP A 368 13.14 0.39 10.10
C TRP A 368 12.67 1.68 10.73
N VAL A 369 13.21 2.04 11.89
CA VAL A 369 12.82 3.24 12.61
C VAL A 369 14.00 4.08 13.01
N ARG A 370 13.76 5.38 13.11
CA ARG A 370 14.65 6.33 13.77
C ARG A 370 13.84 7.44 14.45
N ASN A 371 14.52 8.26 15.25
CA ASN A 371 13.89 9.44 15.83
C ASN A 371 13.46 10.41 14.72
N ALA A 372 12.25 10.95 14.84
CA ALA A 372 11.80 12.00 13.94
C ALA A 372 12.74 13.21 14.02
N GLN A 373 13.12 13.75 12.86
CA GLN A 373 14.06 14.87 12.78
C GLN A 373 13.39 16.22 13.07
N GLN A 374 12.06 16.28 12.94
CA GLN A 374 11.25 17.46 13.25
C GLN A 374 10.49 17.27 14.57
N ASN A 375 10.15 18.39 15.22
CA ASN A 375 9.32 18.38 16.41
C ASN A 375 7.85 18.28 16.03
N TYR A 376 7.22 17.16 16.39
CA TYR A 376 5.80 16.93 16.17
C TYR A 376 5.01 16.98 17.47
N VAL A 377 3.77 17.46 17.38
CA VAL A 377 2.74 17.31 18.41
C VAL A 377 1.98 16.01 18.14
N ALA A 378 2.09 15.07 19.08
CA ALA A 378 1.41 13.78 18.99
C ALA A 378 -0.07 13.90 19.37
N VAL A 379 -0.96 13.47 18.48
CA VAL A 379 -2.42 13.44 18.70
C VAL A 379 -2.94 12.02 18.51
N ARG A 380 -3.54 11.44 19.56
CA ARG A 380 -3.97 10.03 19.57
C ARG A 380 -5.47 9.85 19.39
N ASN A 381 -6.25 10.88 19.67
CA ASN A 381 -7.71 10.87 19.68
C ASN A 381 -8.27 12.27 19.34
N LEU A 382 -9.58 12.35 19.12
CA LEU A 382 -10.24 13.60 18.72
C LEU A 382 -10.22 14.70 19.79
N ALA A 383 -10.18 14.35 21.08
CA ALA A 383 -10.07 15.34 22.15
C ALA A 383 -8.68 16.00 22.16
N GLU A 384 -7.62 15.21 21.99
CA GLU A 384 -6.26 15.72 21.79
C GLU A 384 -6.16 16.55 20.51
N LEU A 385 -6.85 16.15 19.43
CA LEU A 385 -6.88 16.91 18.18
C LEU A 385 -7.48 18.30 18.44
N GLN A 386 -8.66 18.37 19.06
CA GLN A 386 -9.35 19.63 19.34
C GLN A 386 -8.51 20.58 20.22
N ASN A 387 -7.76 20.03 21.17
CA ASN A 387 -6.84 20.83 22.00
C ASN A 387 -5.60 21.28 21.22
N ALA A 388 -5.06 20.45 20.32
CA ALA A 388 -3.88 20.81 19.54
C ALA A 388 -4.20 21.92 18.54
N ILE A 389 -5.28 21.77 17.75
CA ILE A 389 -5.64 22.70 16.66
C ILE A 389 -6.05 24.11 17.12
N SER A 390 -6.22 24.33 18.44
CA SER A 390 -6.41 25.68 19.00
C SER A 390 -5.11 26.44 19.24
N ASN A 391 -3.95 25.80 19.09
CA ASN A 391 -2.62 26.40 19.27
C ASN A 391 -1.93 26.61 17.92
N SER A 392 -1.01 27.59 17.86
CA SER A 392 -0.31 27.96 16.62
C SER A 392 1.13 27.40 16.54
N ASN A 393 1.70 27.40 15.34
CA ASN A 393 3.09 27.03 15.03
C ASN A 393 3.43 25.56 15.35
N GLN A 394 2.53 24.65 14.98
CA GLN A 394 2.66 23.23 15.28
C GLN A 394 2.75 22.38 14.02
N HIS A 395 3.56 21.33 14.08
CA HIS A 395 3.45 20.18 13.17
C HIS A 395 2.73 19.07 13.93
N ILE A 396 1.43 18.92 13.68
CA ILE A 396 0.58 17.95 14.36
C ILE A 396 0.59 16.65 13.57
N ARG A 397 0.94 15.55 14.24
CA ARG A 397 0.80 14.20 13.68
C ARG A 397 -0.31 13.47 14.43
N MET A 398 -1.39 13.17 13.72
CA MET A 398 -2.45 12.34 14.25
C MET A 398 -2.16 10.86 14.01
N LYS A 399 -2.37 10.03 15.03
CA LYS A 399 -2.20 8.58 14.94
C LYS A 399 -3.12 8.02 13.85
N ARG A 400 -2.61 7.08 13.05
CA ARG A 400 -3.40 6.38 12.03
C ARG A 400 -4.59 5.66 12.66
N GLY A 401 -5.72 5.70 11.99
CA GLY A 401 -6.94 5.07 12.48
C GLY A 401 -8.20 5.70 11.91
N VAL A 402 -9.33 5.10 12.26
CA VAL A 402 -10.67 5.61 11.99
C VAL A 402 -11.21 6.20 13.29
N TYR A 403 -11.68 7.45 13.22
CA TYR A 403 -12.13 8.22 14.37
C TYR A 403 -13.53 8.75 14.11
N GLU A 404 -14.50 8.36 14.94
CA GLU A 404 -15.86 8.87 14.84
C GLU A 404 -16.06 10.05 15.79
N ALA A 405 -16.56 11.18 15.28
CA ALA A 405 -16.94 12.33 16.08
C ALA A 405 -18.24 12.04 16.83
N THR A 406 -18.24 12.25 18.15
CA THR A 406 -19.38 11.94 19.03
C THR A 406 -19.96 13.16 19.74
N ALA A 407 -19.38 14.34 19.57
CA ALA A 407 -19.76 15.55 20.28
C ALA A 407 -19.58 16.80 19.43
N LEU A 408 -20.37 17.83 19.73
CA LEU A 408 -20.22 19.18 19.19
C LEU A 408 -19.35 20.02 20.13
N MET A 409 -18.82 21.12 19.61
CA MET A 409 -18.25 22.19 20.41
C MET A 409 -19.33 22.87 21.28
N SER A 410 -18.89 23.69 22.24
CA SER A 410 -19.77 24.39 23.19
C SER A 410 -20.75 25.37 22.53
N ASP A 411 -20.50 25.81 21.29
CA ASP A 411 -21.43 26.64 20.52
C ASP A 411 -22.62 25.84 19.94
N ASN A 412 -22.57 24.50 20.00
CA ASN A 412 -23.54 23.57 19.42
C ASN A 412 -23.76 23.74 17.91
N THR A 413 -22.87 24.43 17.19
CA THR A 413 -22.97 24.64 15.73
C THR A 413 -21.76 24.09 14.99
N THR A 414 -20.70 23.73 15.72
CA THR A 414 -19.41 23.33 15.17
C THR A 414 -19.01 21.95 15.67
N VAL A 415 -18.42 21.10 14.82
CA VAL A 415 -17.80 19.84 15.29
C VAL A 415 -16.34 20.08 15.67
N PHE A 416 -15.55 20.68 14.77
CA PHE A 416 -14.16 21.04 14.99
C PHE A 416 -13.91 22.49 14.59
N ARG A 417 -13.16 23.22 15.44
CA ARG A 417 -12.67 24.57 15.13
C ARG A 417 -11.15 24.61 15.17
N PHE A 418 -10.55 25.12 14.10
CA PHE A 418 -9.10 25.28 13.92
C PHE A 418 -8.73 26.75 14.13
N ASP A 419 -8.53 27.14 15.39
CA ASP A 419 -8.21 28.53 15.78
C ASP A 419 -6.72 28.86 15.60
N GLY A 420 -5.84 27.87 15.72
CA GLY A 420 -4.40 28.05 15.63
C GLY A 420 -3.91 28.31 14.21
N ALA A 421 -2.88 29.14 14.07
CA ALA A 421 -2.28 29.52 12.79
C ALA A 421 -0.90 28.87 12.58
N ASN A 422 -0.41 28.86 11.33
CA ASN A 422 0.91 28.29 10.94
C ASN A 422 1.05 26.81 11.35
N ASN A 423 0.00 26.02 11.14
CA ASN A 423 -0.03 24.62 11.52
C ASN A 423 0.08 23.71 10.30
N VAL A 424 0.82 22.62 10.43
CA VAL A 424 0.78 21.47 9.50
C VAL A 424 0.06 20.33 10.22
N LEU A 425 -1.08 19.92 9.67
CA LEU A 425 -1.94 18.87 10.19
C LEU A 425 -1.74 17.61 9.35
N ASP A 426 -0.91 16.69 9.82
CA ASP A 426 -0.62 15.43 9.13
C ASP A 426 -1.61 14.32 9.54
N PHE A 427 -2.59 14.13 8.65
CA PHE A 427 -3.63 13.10 8.73
C PHE A 427 -3.32 11.87 7.85
N THR A 428 -2.05 11.61 7.52
CA THR A 428 -1.66 10.43 6.74
C THR A 428 -2.17 9.15 7.42
N GLY A 429 -3.02 8.37 6.74
CA GLY A 429 -3.64 7.15 7.28
C GLY A 429 -4.75 7.38 8.31
N VAL A 430 -5.30 8.60 8.39
CA VAL A 430 -6.41 8.96 9.29
C VAL A 430 -7.71 9.08 8.50
N THR A 431 -8.78 8.52 9.05
CA THR A 431 -10.16 8.78 8.62
C THR A 431 -10.94 9.39 9.78
N ILE A 432 -11.54 10.57 9.58
CA ILE A 432 -12.47 11.18 10.52
C ILE A 432 -13.89 11.03 9.97
N GLN A 433 -14.72 10.32 10.72
CA GLN A 433 -16.12 10.07 10.41
C GLN A 433 -17.01 10.98 11.25
N VAL A 434 -17.95 11.66 10.62
CA VAL A 434 -18.90 12.55 11.29
C VAL A 434 -20.32 12.07 11.00
N PRO A 435 -21.00 11.42 11.96
CA PRO A 435 -22.35 10.92 11.74
C PRO A 435 -23.32 12.04 11.37
N THR A 436 -24.16 11.85 10.33
CA THR A 436 -25.20 12.83 9.96
C THR A 436 -26.18 13.07 11.11
N LYS A 437 -26.35 12.08 11.99
CA LYS A 437 -27.12 12.21 13.24
C LYS A 437 -26.53 13.25 14.20
N LEU A 438 -25.21 13.35 14.30
CA LEU A 438 -24.55 14.40 15.07
C LEU A 438 -24.80 15.77 14.44
N LEU A 439 -24.76 15.85 13.11
CA LEU A 439 -25.08 17.09 12.40
C LEU A 439 -26.56 17.49 12.56
N ASN A 440 -27.46 16.51 12.74
CA ASN A 440 -28.87 16.73 13.02
C ASN A 440 -29.14 17.30 14.43
N SER A 441 -28.22 17.10 15.38
CA SER A 441 -28.36 17.61 16.75
C SER A 441 -27.84 19.03 16.95
N MET A 442 -27.25 19.65 15.91
CA MET A 442 -26.76 21.03 15.97
C MET A 442 -27.88 22.03 16.28
N SER A 443 -27.51 23.11 16.97
CA SER A 443 -28.37 24.29 17.12
C SER A 443 -28.76 24.83 15.76
N THR A 444 -30.03 25.21 15.60
CA THR A 444 -30.52 25.84 14.36
C THR A 444 -30.31 27.36 14.34
N GLN A 445 -29.71 27.90 15.40
CA GLN A 445 -29.40 29.32 15.56
C GLN A 445 -27.93 29.53 15.99
N PRO A 446 -27.27 30.59 15.50
CA PRO A 446 -27.76 31.52 14.49
C PRO A 446 -27.86 30.83 13.11
N ILE A 447 -28.67 31.39 12.21
CA ILE A 447 -28.80 30.88 10.83
C ILE A 447 -27.45 31.02 10.13
N HIS A 448 -27.07 30.05 9.28
CA HIS A 448 -25.81 30.03 8.53
C HIS A 448 -24.55 29.85 9.38
N SER A 449 -24.67 29.35 10.62
CA SER A 449 -23.52 29.11 11.49
C SER A 449 -23.04 27.66 11.48
N GLN A 450 -23.90 26.70 11.14
CA GLN A 450 -23.62 25.26 11.23
C GLN A 450 -22.46 24.85 10.31
N VAL A 451 -21.44 24.18 10.87
CA VAL A 451 -20.23 23.79 10.16
C VAL A 451 -19.59 22.55 10.78
N THR A 452 -19.07 21.63 9.97
CA THR A 452 -18.31 20.49 10.51
C THR A 452 -16.90 20.93 10.91
N TYR A 453 -16.15 21.52 9.98
CA TYR A 453 -14.76 21.97 10.17
C TYR A 453 -14.66 23.49 9.91
N ASP A 454 -14.56 24.28 10.98
CA ASP A 454 -14.47 25.74 10.94
C ASP A 454 -12.99 26.16 11.01
N VAL A 455 -12.41 26.55 9.87
CA VAL A 455 -10.98 26.85 9.73
C VAL A 455 -10.76 28.36 9.86
N MET A 456 -10.40 28.77 11.07
CA MET A 456 -10.32 30.19 11.46
C MET A 456 -8.90 30.74 11.28
N GLY A 457 -7.88 29.94 11.62
CA GLY A 457 -6.48 30.36 11.60
C GLY A 457 -5.85 30.42 10.20
N ASP A 458 -4.87 31.31 10.04
CA ASP A 458 -4.09 31.48 8.80
C ASP A 458 -3.00 30.40 8.66
N ASN A 459 -2.55 30.16 7.42
CA ASN A 459 -1.42 29.29 7.06
C ASN A 459 -1.54 27.87 7.64
N ILE A 460 -2.73 27.28 7.56
CA ILE A 460 -2.97 25.89 7.99
C ILE A 460 -2.85 24.96 6.79
N THR A 461 -2.03 23.93 6.90
CA THR A 461 -1.91 22.87 5.88
C THR A 461 -2.58 21.59 6.38
N PHE A 462 -3.62 21.14 5.68
CA PHE A 462 -4.23 19.83 5.85
C PHE A 462 -3.53 18.84 4.93
N LEU A 463 -2.65 17.99 5.48
CA LEU A 463 -1.90 17.00 4.71
C LEU A 463 -2.56 15.62 4.82
N ASN A 464 -2.97 15.06 3.68
CA ASN A 464 -3.62 13.76 3.54
C ASN A 464 -4.91 13.64 4.40
N GLY A 465 -5.39 12.42 4.59
CA GLY A 465 -6.55 12.15 5.45
C GLY A 465 -7.87 12.08 4.69
N THR A 466 -8.79 11.32 5.28
CA THR A 466 -10.16 11.14 4.79
C THR A 466 -11.14 11.75 5.77
N PHE A 467 -12.04 12.60 5.28
CA PHE A 467 -13.10 13.24 6.06
C PHE A 467 -14.43 12.83 5.44
N GLU A 468 -15.29 12.17 6.19
CA GLU A 468 -16.56 11.71 5.63
C GLU A 468 -17.72 11.79 6.61
N ASN A 469 -18.91 12.08 6.09
CA ASN A 469 -20.13 11.90 6.86
C ASN A 469 -20.64 10.46 6.75
N THR A 470 -21.18 9.91 7.84
CA THR A 470 -21.71 8.55 7.89
C THR A 470 -23.22 8.53 8.18
N TYR A 471 -23.96 7.64 7.52
CA TYR A 471 -25.36 7.41 7.85
C TYR A 471 -25.51 6.43 9.03
N PRO A 472 -26.60 6.52 9.82
CA PRO A 472 -26.81 5.67 11.02
C PRO A 472 -26.77 4.16 10.78
N ASN A 473 -27.07 3.71 9.56
CA ASN A 473 -27.08 2.30 9.18
C ASN A 473 -25.77 1.82 8.54
N GLY A 474 -24.73 2.67 8.50
CA GLY A 474 -23.46 2.38 7.82
C GLY A 474 -23.53 2.41 6.29
N GLN A 475 -24.64 2.85 5.70
CA GLN A 475 -24.76 3.00 4.26
C GLN A 475 -23.87 4.15 3.77
N HIS A 476 -23.26 3.98 2.60
CA HIS A 476 -22.38 4.99 1.99
C HIS A 476 -23.02 5.73 0.80
N ASP A 477 -24.13 5.23 0.26
CA ASP A 477 -24.85 5.85 -0.86
C ASP A 477 -26.36 5.65 -0.72
N VAL A 478 -27.17 6.66 -1.03
CA VAL A 478 -28.63 6.59 -0.93
C VAL A 478 -29.21 5.85 -2.14
N THR A 479 -29.89 4.73 -1.88
CA THR A 479 -30.60 3.94 -2.91
C THR A 479 -32.12 3.99 -2.76
N ASP A 480 -32.61 4.30 -1.55
CA ASP A 480 -34.02 4.54 -1.26
C ASP A 480 -34.19 5.98 -0.79
N PHE A 481 -34.55 6.86 -1.72
CA PHE A 481 -34.73 8.29 -1.45
C PHE A 481 -35.97 8.56 -0.58
N THR A 482 -37.01 7.72 -0.65
CA THR A 482 -38.20 7.86 0.20
C THR A 482 -37.87 7.56 1.65
N ALA A 483 -37.17 6.46 1.92
CA ALA A 483 -36.71 6.12 3.27
C ALA A 483 -35.71 7.15 3.81
N HIS A 484 -34.74 7.56 2.97
CA HIS A 484 -33.79 8.62 3.31
C HIS A 484 -34.55 9.83 3.83
N ASN A 485 -35.47 10.39 3.04
CA ASN A 485 -36.21 11.63 3.35
C ASN A 485 -37.24 11.51 4.49
N LYS A 486 -37.48 10.32 5.05
CA LYS A 486 -38.35 10.13 6.23
C LYS A 486 -37.57 10.07 7.54
N ASN A 487 -36.24 9.92 7.49
CA ASN A 487 -35.42 9.75 8.68
C ASN A 487 -34.52 10.97 8.97
N PRO A 488 -34.85 11.81 9.97
CA PRO A 488 -34.08 13.02 10.27
C PRO A 488 -32.62 12.76 10.65
N ASP A 489 -32.25 11.55 11.09
CA ASP A 489 -30.86 11.22 11.40
C ASP A 489 -29.96 11.20 10.14
N TYR A 490 -30.51 11.30 8.92
CA TYR A 490 -29.78 11.22 7.64
C TYR A 490 -29.37 12.58 7.07
N TRP A 491 -29.68 13.68 7.77
CA TRP A 491 -29.39 15.03 7.28
C TRP A 491 -29.21 16.03 8.42
N PRO A 492 -28.54 17.17 8.18
CA PRO A 492 -28.23 18.13 9.23
C PRO A 492 -29.44 18.91 9.78
N ALA A 493 -29.26 19.54 10.95
CA ALA A 493 -30.30 20.30 11.64
C ALA A 493 -30.78 21.53 10.83
N ARG A 494 -29.94 22.04 9.93
CA ARG A 494 -30.24 23.18 9.06
C ARG A 494 -29.31 23.18 7.84
N GLN A 495 -29.31 24.25 7.04
CA GLN A 495 -28.28 24.42 6.02
C GLN A 495 -26.90 24.52 6.68
N MET A 496 -25.91 23.83 6.14
CA MET A 496 -24.55 23.84 6.69
C MET A 496 -23.48 23.66 5.62
N THR A 497 -22.24 23.83 6.04
CA THR A 497 -21.03 23.65 5.23
C THR A 497 -20.12 22.63 5.91
N GLU A 498 -19.55 21.70 5.16
CA GLU A 498 -18.61 20.71 5.70
C GLU A 498 -17.31 21.39 6.13
N PHE A 499 -16.66 22.15 5.23
CA PHE A 499 -15.48 22.96 5.54
C PHE A 499 -15.75 24.44 5.29
N ARG A 500 -15.60 25.27 6.31
CA ARG A 500 -15.64 26.74 6.18
C ARG A 500 -14.24 27.31 6.39
N VAL A 501 -13.69 27.95 5.37
CA VAL A 501 -12.30 28.43 5.36
C VAL A 501 -12.25 29.95 5.43
N TRP A 502 -11.97 30.47 6.61
CA TRP A 502 -11.77 31.91 6.86
C TRP A 502 -10.33 32.34 6.70
N GLY A 503 -9.41 31.50 7.19
CA GLY A 503 -7.98 31.80 7.21
C GLY A 503 -7.38 31.95 5.82
N ASN A 504 -6.41 32.84 5.71
CA ASN A 504 -5.60 33.03 4.52
C ASN A 504 -4.49 31.98 4.44
N GLY A 505 -4.03 31.65 3.23
CA GLY A 505 -2.91 30.72 3.03
C GLY A 505 -3.20 29.28 3.46
N VAL A 506 -4.47 28.91 3.61
CA VAL A 506 -4.88 27.54 3.94
C VAL A 506 -4.63 26.62 2.76
N GLN A 507 -4.09 25.43 3.03
CA GLN A 507 -3.76 24.44 2.01
C GLN A 507 -4.43 23.09 2.31
N PHE A 508 -5.06 22.50 1.30
CA PHE A 508 -5.56 21.14 1.31
C PHE A 508 -4.72 20.31 0.35
N LEU A 509 -3.90 19.40 0.89
CA LEU A 509 -2.97 18.58 0.12
C LEU A 509 -3.37 17.11 0.22
N ASN A 510 -3.81 16.53 -0.90
CA ASN A 510 -4.19 15.11 -1.04
C ASN A 510 -5.30 14.63 -0.07
N ASN A 511 -6.21 15.51 0.34
CA ASN A 511 -7.33 15.13 1.20
C ASN A 511 -8.44 14.45 0.40
N THR A 512 -9.10 13.47 1.01
CA THR A 512 -10.36 12.89 0.50
C THR A 512 -11.52 13.37 1.36
N ILE A 513 -12.53 14.00 0.76
CA ILE A 513 -13.69 14.55 1.48
C ILE A 513 -14.97 13.97 0.86
N THR A 514 -15.83 13.38 1.68
CA THR A 514 -17.16 12.91 1.24
C THR A 514 -18.27 13.54 2.06
N VAL A 515 -19.02 14.42 1.41
CA VAL A 515 -20.16 15.13 2.01
C VAL A 515 -21.42 14.29 1.82
N ARG A 516 -22.11 13.94 2.90
CA ARG A 516 -23.38 13.20 2.86
C ARG A 516 -24.46 13.87 3.71
N GLY A 517 -25.70 13.66 3.28
CA GLY A 517 -26.87 14.06 4.04
C GLY A 517 -27.32 15.48 3.75
N SER A 518 -28.51 15.58 3.18
CA SER A 518 -29.27 16.82 2.98
C SER A 518 -30.75 16.45 2.95
N TYR A 519 -31.61 17.46 3.06
CA TYR A 519 -33.06 17.26 2.98
C TYR A 519 -33.73 18.41 2.24
N PRO A 520 -34.63 18.15 1.28
CA PRO A 520 -34.79 16.85 0.62
C PRO A 520 -33.51 16.44 -0.13
N TYR A 521 -33.32 15.14 -0.34
CA TYR A 521 -32.30 14.61 -1.24
C TYR A 521 -32.92 13.71 -2.31
N GLY A 522 -32.41 13.77 -3.54
CA GLY A 522 -32.91 12.96 -4.66
C GLY A 522 -33.83 13.68 -5.66
N TYR A 523 -34.21 14.94 -5.41
CA TYR A 523 -35.12 15.73 -6.26
C TYR A 523 -34.55 17.09 -6.70
N GLY A 524 -33.24 17.31 -6.49
CA GLY A 524 -32.61 18.58 -6.80
C GLY A 524 -33.27 19.75 -6.07
N ASP A 525 -33.60 20.81 -6.81
CA ASP A 525 -34.31 21.98 -6.31
C ASP A 525 -35.80 22.03 -6.67
N MET A 526 -36.36 20.96 -7.23
CA MET A 526 -37.76 20.92 -7.70
C MET A 526 -38.80 21.23 -6.63
N LEU A 527 -38.46 21.03 -5.35
CA LEU A 527 -39.34 21.30 -4.21
C LEU A 527 -39.13 22.71 -3.61
N GLY A 528 -38.25 23.52 -4.20
CA GLY A 528 -38.04 24.92 -3.85
C GLY A 528 -36.70 25.25 -3.18
N LYS A 529 -36.29 26.52 -3.32
CA LYS A 529 -35.18 27.15 -2.59
C LYS A 529 -35.67 28.32 -1.75
N GLY A 530 -35.21 28.43 -0.52
CA GLY A 530 -35.45 29.61 0.32
C GLY A 530 -36.90 29.80 0.77
N ALA A 531 -37.30 31.06 0.93
CA ALA A 531 -38.64 31.44 1.35
C ALA A 531 -39.66 31.13 0.23
N GLY A 532 -40.70 30.37 0.53
CA GLY A 532 -41.69 29.89 -0.44
C GLY A 532 -41.45 28.48 -1.00
N SER A 533 -40.45 27.74 -0.48
CA SER A 533 -40.26 26.33 -0.83
C SER A 533 -41.43 25.44 -0.41
N ALA A 534 -41.84 24.52 -1.28
CA ALA A 534 -42.87 23.52 -0.99
C ALA A 534 -42.36 22.52 0.07
N VAL A 535 -41.08 22.18 0.03
CA VAL A 535 -40.38 21.45 1.10
C VAL A 535 -39.11 22.20 1.47
N TYR A 536 -38.96 22.50 2.76
CA TYR A 536 -37.83 23.30 3.24
C TYR A 536 -36.48 22.61 3.02
N LEU A 537 -35.60 23.30 2.28
CA LEU A 537 -34.28 22.78 1.90
C LEU A 537 -33.21 23.05 2.96
N ARG A 538 -32.61 21.95 3.44
CA ARG A 538 -31.45 21.84 4.33
C ARG A 538 -30.25 21.39 3.51
N LYS A 539 -29.56 22.38 2.95
CA LYS A 539 -28.38 22.19 2.13
C LYS A 539 -27.20 21.69 2.95
N HIS A 540 -26.38 20.84 2.36
CA HIS A 540 -25.08 20.49 2.92
C HIS A 540 -24.03 20.66 1.83
N ALA A 541 -23.30 21.76 1.91
CA ALA A 541 -22.26 22.10 0.95
C ALA A 541 -20.89 21.60 1.43
N GLY A 542 -19.95 21.41 0.50
CA GLY A 542 -18.59 20.97 0.79
C GLY A 542 -17.72 22.07 1.37
N VAL A 543 -16.92 22.72 0.53
CA VAL A 543 -15.85 23.64 0.95
C VAL A 543 -16.24 25.08 0.59
N GLN A 544 -16.57 25.88 1.61
CA GLN A 544 -16.69 27.32 1.49
C GLN A 544 -15.33 27.98 1.70
N ILE A 545 -14.94 28.89 0.81
CA ILE A 545 -13.69 29.64 0.91
C ILE A 545 -13.98 31.14 0.98
N SER A 546 -13.61 31.75 2.11
CA SER A 546 -13.62 33.18 2.33
C SER A 546 -12.20 33.76 2.47
N GLY A 547 -11.22 32.95 2.88
CA GLY A 547 -9.81 33.35 2.99
C GLY A 547 -9.10 33.51 1.64
N ASP A 548 -8.02 34.29 1.62
CA ASP A 548 -7.21 34.54 0.43
C ASP A 548 -6.04 33.57 0.30
N ASN A 549 -5.52 33.39 -0.91
CA ASN A 549 -4.35 32.53 -1.20
C ASN A 549 -4.56 31.07 -0.77
N VAL A 550 -5.78 30.56 -0.91
CA VAL A 550 -6.10 29.17 -0.57
C VAL A 550 -5.67 28.24 -1.70
N LEU A 551 -4.98 27.16 -1.35
CA LEU A 551 -4.54 26.12 -2.27
C LEU A 551 -5.29 24.81 -2.00
N ILE A 552 -5.88 24.23 -3.03
CA ILE A 552 -6.40 22.87 -3.03
C ILE A 552 -5.62 22.08 -4.08
N ASP A 553 -4.89 21.06 -3.65
CA ASP A 553 -4.00 20.26 -4.51
C ASP A 553 -4.20 18.77 -4.23
N GLY A 554 -4.55 17.98 -5.25
CA GLY A 554 -4.75 16.54 -5.10
C GLY A 554 -6.03 16.13 -4.35
N MET A 555 -6.98 17.05 -4.15
CA MET A 555 -8.20 16.77 -3.38
C MET A 555 -9.16 15.85 -4.16
N LYS A 556 -9.74 14.87 -3.47
CA LYS A 556 -10.88 14.09 -3.96
C LYS A 556 -12.13 14.47 -3.17
N LEU A 557 -12.97 15.32 -3.75
CA LEU A 557 -14.22 15.78 -3.14
C LEU A 557 -15.42 15.07 -3.79
N THR A 558 -16.17 14.32 -3.00
CA THR A 558 -17.44 13.71 -3.41
C THR A 558 -18.59 14.34 -2.64
N VAL A 559 -19.62 14.80 -3.35
CA VAL A 559 -20.80 15.46 -2.78
C VAL A 559 -22.04 14.60 -3.05
N LEU A 560 -22.50 13.89 -2.02
CA LEU A 560 -23.72 13.07 -2.00
C LEU A 560 -24.81 13.75 -1.17
N ALA A 561 -24.96 15.05 -1.40
CA ALA A 561 -25.90 15.93 -0.73
C ALA A 561 -26.26 17.09 -1.65
N PHE A 562 -27.43 17.69 -1.46
CA PHE A 562 -27.80 18.91 -2.18
C PHE A 562 -27.03 20.10 -1.59
N GLY A 563 -25.99 20.53 -2.29
CA GLY A 563 -25.13 21.66 -1.94
C GLY A 563 -23.98 21.83 -2.93
N HIS A 564 -23.25 22.93 -2.80
CA HIS A 564 -22.07 23.22 -3.63
C HIS A 564 -20.89 22.30 -3.27
N GLY A 565 -20.01 22.05 -4.24
CA GLY A 565 -18.72 21.39 -4.01
C GLY A 565 -17.73 22.32 -3.33
N ILE A 566 -17.05 23.15 -4.10
CA ILE A 566 -16.13 24.21 -3.67
C ILE A 566 -16.74 25.54 -4.09
N PHE A 567 -16.84 26.50 -3.17
CA PHE A 567 -17.41 27.80 -3.49
C PHE A 567 -16.73 28.95 -2.76
N MET A 568 -16.43 29.99 -3.51
CA MET A 568 -15.69 31.16 -3.05
C MET A 568 -16.66 32.31 -2.76
N GLN A 569 -16.54 32.87 -1.55
CA GLN A 569 -17.32 34.00 -1.05
C GLN A 569 -16.36 35.06 -0.48
N GLY A 570 -15.89 35.96 -1.34
CA GLY A 570 -14.95 37.01 -0.96
C GLY A 570 -13.48 36.58 -0.94
N ALA A 571 -13.18 35.34 -1.32
CA ALA A 571 -11.80 34.87 -1.49
C ALA A 571 -11.13 35.47 -2.73
N ASP A 572 -9.85 35.75 -2.65
CA ASP A 572 -8.97 36.13 -3.77
C ASP A 572 -7.80 35.14 -3.88
N ASN A 573 -7.32 34.94 -5.10
CA ASN A 573 -6.20 34.05 -5.41
C ASN A 573 -6.41 32.60 -4.91
N THR A 574 -7.58 32.01 -5.17
CA THR A 574 -7.83 30.59 -4.89
C THR A 574 -7.29 29.73 -6.03
N VAL A 575 -6.48 28.72 -5.72
CA VAL A 575 -5.92 27.77 -6.68
C VAL A 575 -6.44 26.37 -6.38
N ILE A 576 -7.05 25.73 -7.36
CA ILE A 576 -7.53 24.34 -7.29
C ILE A 576 -6.80 23.55 -8.37
N LYS A 577 -6.03 22.52 -8.01
CA LYS A 577 -5.29 21.74 -8.98
C LYS A 577 -5.19 20.25 -8.66
N ASN A 578 -4.91 19.43 -9.69
CA ASN A 578 -4.76 17.98 -9.57
C ASN A 578 -5.94 17.30 -8.86
N SER A 579 -7.13 17.89 -8.90
CA SER A 579 -8.24 17.54 -8.00
C SER A 579 -9.40 16.90 -8.75
N VAL A 580 -10.29 16.23 -8.01
CA VAL A 580 -11.56 15.70 -8.53
C VAL A 580 -12.70 16.22 -7.67
N VAL A 581 -13.70 16.83 -8.30
CA VAL A 581 -14.95 17.24 -7.66
C VAL A 581 -16.10 16.50 -8.31
N GLN A 582 -16.78 15.65 -7.55
CA GLN A 582 -17.80 14.75 -8.08
C GLN A 582 -19.12 14.88 -7.33
N GLY A 583 -20.21 14.96 -8.09
CA GLY A 583 -21.58 14.91 -7.59
C GLY A 583 -22.34 13.69 -8.09
N ARG A 584 -23.66 13.82 -8.13
CA ARG A 584 -24.58 12.76 -8.55
C ARG A 584 -25.71 13.34 -9.40
N MET A 585 -26.01 12.64 -10.48
CA MET A 585 -27.17 12.89 -11.34
C MET A 585 -28.22 11.79 -11.13
N ARG A 586 -29.47 12.07 -11.47
CA ARG A 586 -30.60 11.11 -11.46
C ARG A 586 -31.51 11.37 -12.65
N LEU A 587 -31.89 10.32 -13.36
CA LEU A 587 -32.84 10.43 -14.47
C LEU A 587 -34.23 10.76 -13.93
N GLY A 588 -34.96 11.67 -14.57
CA GLY A 588 -36.32 12.03 -14.15
C GLY A 588 -37.27 10.83 -14.10
N ALA A 589 -37.14 9.88 -15.03
CA ALA A 589 -37.89 8.62 -15.01
C ALA A 589 -37.72 7.83 -13.70
N ASP A 590 -36.51 7.83 -13.13
CA ASP A 590 -36.20 7.10 -11.91
C ASP A 590 -36.84 7.72 -10.67
N MET A 591 -37.20 9.01 -10.70
CA MET A 591 -37.88 9.68 -9.59
C MET A 591 -39.29 9.12 -9.38
N TYR A 592 -39.97 8.72 -10.46
CA TYR A 592 -41.31 8.12 -10.39
C TYR A 592 -41.32 6.77 -9.66
N ASN A 593 -40.17 6.08 -9.55
CA ASN A 593 -40.06 4.82 -8.83
C ASN A 593 -40.14 4.99 -7.30
N ASP A 594 -40.03 6.21 -6.78
CA ASP A 594 -40.11 6.50 -5.34
C ASP A 594 -41.53 6.34 -4.77
N GLY A 595 -42.55 6.28 -5.64
CA GLY A 595 -43.94 6.01 -5.28
C GLY A 595 -44.68 7.20 -4.63
N PRO A 596 -46.00 7.06 -4.37
CA PRO A 596 -46.84 8.12 -3.82
C PRO A 596 -46.50 8.51 -2.38
N ASP A 597 -45.76 7.65 -1.67
CA ASP A 597 -45.29 7.88 -0.30
C ASP A 597 -44.01 8.73 -0.21
N SER A 598 -43.45 9.11 -1.36
CA SER A 598 -42.28 10.00 -1.50
C SER A 598 -42.62 11.46 -1.24
N LEU A 599 -41.61 12.33 -1.21
CA LEU A 599 -41.83 13.78 -1.09
C LEU A 599 -42.51 14.38 -2.33
N MET A 600 -42.36 13.76 -3.50
CA MET A 600 -43.01 14.21 -4.74
C MET A 600 -44.44 13.69 -4.90
N GLY A 601 -44.81 12.62 -4.18
CA GLY A 601 -46.12 11.98 -4.27
C GLY A 601 -47.31 12.93 -4.02
N PRO A 602 -47.30 13.75 -2.94
CA PRO A 602 -48.33 14.74 -2.69
C PRO A 602 -48.49 15.81 -3.79
N PHE A 603 -47.46 16.02 -4.59
CA PHE A 603 -47.45 16.95 -5.73
C PHE A 603 -47.72 16.25 -7.07
N ASN A 604 -48.17 15.00 -7.06
CA ASN A 604 -48.41 14.22 -8.29
C ASN A 604 -47.18 14.17 -9.22
N PHE A 605 -45.96 14.22 -8.65
CA PHE A 605 -44.71 14.34 -9.40
C PHE A 605 -44.65 15.55 -10.35
N GLU A 606 -45.32 16.64 -9.97
CA GLU A 606 -45.22 17.94 -10.60
C GLU A 606 -44.21 18.81 -9.85
N GLN A 607 -43.34 19.48 -10.60
CA GLN A 607 -42.33 20.37 -10.04
C GLN A 607 -43.01 21.53 -9.31
N GLN A 608 -42.38 21.98 -8.23
CA GLN A 608 -42.85 23.10 -7.40
C GLN A 608 -41.88 24.29 -7.44
N TYR A 609 -40.80 24.16 -8.21
CA TYR A 609 -39.78 25.18 -8.42
C TYR A 609 -38.88 24.78 -9.59
N PRO A 610 -38.24 25.75 -10.28
CA PRO A 610 -38.52 27.20 -10.26
C PRO A 610 -39.91 27.58 -10.75
N ASP A 611 -40.33 28.82 -10.50
CA ASP A 611 -41.70 29.34 -10.73
C ASP A 611 -42.28 28.99 -12.11
N HIS A 612 -41.45 28.95 -13.15
CA HIS A 612 -41.87 28.63 -14.52
C HIS A 612 -42.10 27.13 -14.78
N PHE A 613 -41.63 26.23 -13.92
CA PHE A 613 -41.92 24.79 -13.99
C PHE A 613 -43.01 24.35 -13.01
N VAL A 614 -43.53 25.26 -12.18
CA VAL A 614 -44.55 24.91 -11.18
C VAL A 614 -45.77 24.29 -11.86
N GLY A 615 -46.15 23.08 -11.41
CA GLY A 615 -47.29 22.33 -11.96
C GLY A 615 -46.99 21.52 -13.22
N LEU A 616 -45.76 21.58 -13.76
CA LEU A 616 -45.33 20.73 -14.86
C LEU A 616 -44.76 19.40 -14.33
N PRO A 617 -45.04 18.26 -14.98
CA PRO A 617 -44.49 16.97 -14.58
C PRO A 617 -42.95 16.97 -14.67
N ILE A 618 -42.30 16.15 -13.85
CA ILE A 618 -40.87 15.85 -13.99
C ILE A 618 -40.61 15.28 -15.39
N VAL A 619 -39.65 15.86 -16.11
CA VAL A 619 -39.30 15.43 -17.47
C VAL A 619 -38.57 14.09 -17.38
N ARG A 620 -39.16 13.03 -17.96
CA ARG A 620 -38.70 11.65 -17.75
C ARG A 620 -37.31 11.37 -18.33
N ASP A 621 -37.01 11.94 -19.49
CA ASP A 621 -35.78 11.75 -20.26
C ASP A 621 -34.74 12.85 -20.00
N LEU A 622 -34.83 13.56 -18.87
CA LEU A 622 -33.86 14.56 -18.45
C LEU A 622 -33.06 14.06 -17.24
N MET A 623 -31.74 14.26 -17.26
CA MET A 623 -30.88 14.05 -16.11
C MET A 623 -30.92 15.28 -15.18
N TYR A 624 -31.29 15.04 -13.93
CA TYR A 624 -31.35 16.05 -12.88
C TYR A 624 -30.18 15.91 -11.93
N ASN A 625 -29.57 17.03 -11.58
CA ASN A 625 -28.54 17.11 -10.55
C ASN A 625 -29.11 16.89 -9.15
N LEU A 626 -28.40 16.12 -8.33
CA LEU A 626 -28.69 15.97 -6.90
C LEU A 626 -27.80 16.88 -6.03
N THR A 627 -26.91 17.64 -6.65
CA THR A 627 -25.97 18.59 -6.04
C THR A 627 -26.20 20.00 -6.60
N GLU A 628 -25.51 21.01 -6.07
CA GLU A 628 -25.38 22.32 -6.74
C GLU A 628 -24.08 22.37 -7.55
N ASP A 629 -23.47 23.55 -7.69
CA ASP A 629 -22.30 23.74 -8.54
C ASP A 629 -21.02 23.15 -7.90
N GLY A 630 -20.18 22.55 -8.74
CA GLY A 630 -18.88 21.95 -8.42
C GLY A 630 -17.87 22.97 -7.95
N ILE A 631 -17.53 23.95 -8.79
CA ILE A 631 -16.67 25.08 -8.43
C ILE A 631 -17.42 26.37 -8.73
N ARG A 632 -17.72 27.15 -7.69
CA ARG A 632 -18.59 28.34 -7.77
C ARG A 632 -17.94 29.60 -7.25
N ALA A 633 -18.07 30.70 -7.98
CA ALA A 633 -17.78 32.04 -7.45
C ALA A 633 -19.07 32.80 -7.15
N TYR A 634 -19.19 33.35 -5.95
CA TYR A 634 -20.18 34.37 -5.62
C TYR A 634 -19.62 35.78 -5.91
N THR A 635 -20.50 36.79 -6.00
CA THR A 635 -20.09 38.18 -6.24
C THR A 635 -19.17 38.72 -5.15
N GLN A 636 -19.49 38.41 -3.89
CA GLN A 636 -18.81 38.88 -2.70
C GLN A 636 -19.03 37.90 -1.54
N GLY A 637 -18.30 38.10 -0.45
CA GLY A 637 -18.54 37.43 0.82
C GLY A 637 -17.96 38.18 1.99
N THR A 638 -18.31 37.72 3.19
CA THR A 638 -17.86 38.30 4.45
C THR A 638 -16.55 37.64 4.87
N LYS A 639 -15.58 38.45 5.28
CA LYS A 639 -14.31 38.03 5.89
C LYS A 639 -14.48 37.86 7.39
N LEU A 640 -13.47 37.27 8.05
CA LEU A 640 -13.50 37.00 9.48
C LEU A 640 -13.64 38.29 10.32
N ASP A 641 -13.08 39.40 9.85
CA ASP A 641 -13.18 40.72 10.49
C ASP A 641 -14.54 41.42 10.25
N GLY A 642 -15.47 40.76 9.55
CA GLY A 642 -16.78 41.29 9.20
C GLY A 642 -16.80 42.15 7.93
N SER A 643 -15.65 42.43 7.31
CA SER A 643 -15.61 43.16 6.05
C SER A 643 -16.25 42.37 4.91
N VAL A 644 -16.90 43.06 3.98
CA VAL A 644 -17.52 42.45 2.81
C VAL A 644 -16.69 42.81 1.58
N VAL A 645 -16.16 41.80 0.91
CA VAL A 645 -15.26 41.99 -0.24
C VAL A 645 -15.71 41.17 -1.43
N ARG A 646 -15.38 41.64 -2.64
CA ARG A 646 -15.67 40.92 -3.88
C ARG A 646 -14.77 39.69 -4.01
N THR A 647 -15.32 38.60 -4.53
CA THR A 647 -14.55 37.41 -4.87
C THR A 647 -13.59 37.75 -6.01
N GLY A 648 -12.31 37.44 -5.83
CA GLY A 648 -11.22 37.78 -6.72
C GLY A 648 -10.89 36.70 -7.74
N ALA A 649 -9.60 36.47 -7.96
CA ALA A 649 -9.07 35.57 -8.99
C ALA A 649 -9.16 34.10 -8.56
N ILE A 650 -9.42 33.23 -9.54
CA ILE A 650 -9.59 31.80 -9.35
C ILE A 650 -8.78 31.07 -10.43
N THR A 651 -7.96 30.11 -10.03
CA THR A 651 -7.20 29.25 -10.95
C THR A 651 -7.64 27.80 -10.75
N VAL A 652 -7.96 27.10 -11.84
CA VAL A 652 -8.30 25.67 -11.85
C VAL A 652 -7.43 24.95 -12.87
N GLU A 653 -6.58 24.02 -12.41
CA GLU A 653 -5.61 23.32 -13.27
C GLU A 653 -5.69 21.80 -13.10
N ASP A 654 -5.53 21.03 -14.16
CA ASP A 654 -5.36 19.56 -14.09
C ASP A 654 -6.45 18.87 -13.23
N THR A 655 -7.69 19.37 -13.33
CA THR A 655 -8.79 19.04 -12.40
C THR A 655 -9.97 18.45 -13.17
N LYS A 656 -10.64 17.47 -12.59
CA LYS A 656 -11.87 16.87 -13.15
C LYS A 656 -13.10 17.26 -12.33
N VAL A 657 -14.17 17.72 -12.98
CA VAL A 657 -15.46 18.02 -12.34
C VAL A 657 -16.57 17.19 -12.98
N ILE A 658 -17.30 16.42 -12.18
CA ILE A 658 -18.19 15.35 -12.68
C ILE A 658 -19.56 15.44 -12.02
N ASN A 659 -20.64 15.34 -12.80
CA ASN A 659 -22.00 15.15 -12.30
C ASN A 659 -22.44 16.21 -11.27
N MET A 660 -21.97 17.45 -11.45
CA MET A 660 -22.40 18.61 -10.67
C MET A 660 -23.46 19.40 -11.45
N ARG A 661 -24.26 20.22 -10.77
CA ARG A 661 -25.21 21.09 -11.48
C ARG A 661 -24.49 22.02 -12.43
N GLY A 662 -23.59 22.84 -11.90
CA GLY A 662 -22.66 23.65 -12.66
C GLY A 662 -21.24 23.17 -12.42
N CYS A 663 -20.51 22.74 -13.43
CA CYS A 663 -19.14 22.23 -13.26
C CYS A 663 -18.20 23.37 -12.83
N ILE A 664 -17.90 24.31 -13.73
CA ILE A 664 -17.09 25.50 -13.46
C ILE A 664 -17.97 26.74 -13.62
N THR A 665 -18.36 27.35 -12.51
CA THR A 665 -19.34 28.43 -12.48
C THR A 665 -18.76 29.66 -11.79
N THR A 666 -17.89 30.40 -12.47
CA THR A 666 -17.21 31.59 -11.94
C THR A 666 -17.71 32.95 -12.47
N PRO A 667 -18.89 33.11 -13.09
CA PRO A 667 -19.24 34.36 -13.79
C PRO A 667 -19.43 35.56 -12.87
N LEU A 668 -19.48 35.37 -11.54
CA LEU A 668 -19.64 36.46 -10.59
C LEU A 668 -18.31 36.96 -9.99
N ALA A 669 -17.19 36.31 -10.34
CA ALA A 669 -15.88 36.76 -9.90
C ALA A 669 -15.54 38.16 -10.44
N SER A 670 -14.80 38.92 -9.65
CA SER A 670 -14.37 40.28 -9.98
C SER A 670 -13.13 40.36 -10.84
N LYS A 671 -12.36 39.28 -10.85
CA LYS A 671 -11.14 39.11 -11.62
C LYS A 671 -11.29 37.88 -12.53
N PRO A 672 -10.40 37.74 -13.53
CA PRO A 672 -10.39 36.58 -14.42
C PRO A 672 -10.32 35.24 -13.68
N SER A 673 -10.92 34.22 -14.29
CA SER A 673 -10.64 32.83 -13.95
C SER A 673 -9.65 32.26 -14.96
N TYR A 674 -8.66 31.51 -14.47
CA TYR A 674 -7.69 30.80 -15.31
C TYR A 674 -7.94 29.31 -15.21
N ILE A 675 -8.42 28.70 -16.28
CA ILE A 675 -8.84 27.30 -16.32
C ILE A 675 -8.00 26.58 -17.36
N LYS A 676 -7.25 25.55 -16.94
CA LYS A 676 -6.29 24.88 -17.82
C LYS A 676 -6.28 23.37 -17.57
N ASN A 677 -6.24 22.57 -18.63
CA ASN A 677 -6.21 21.11 -18.52
C ASN A 677 -7.37 20.54 -17.67
N VAL A 678 -8.55 21.20 -17.72
CA VAL A 678 -9.71 20.79 -16.93
C VAL A 678 -10.61 19.89 -17.75
N GLU A 679 -11.07 18.80 -17.15
CA GLU A 679 -12.09 17.91 -17.73
C GLU A 679 -13.41 18.07 -16.98
N ILE A 680 -14.49 18.38 -17.71
CA ILE A 680 -15.84 18.39 -17.14
C ILE A 680 -16.69 17.27 -17.74
N GLN A 681 -17.52 16.64 -16.93
CA GLN A 681 -18.35 15.53 -17.40
C GLN A 681 -19.75 15.51 -16.77
N GLY A 682 -20.79 15.35 -17.59
CA GLY A 682 -22.16 15.12 -17.12
C GLY A 682 -22.74 16.26 -16.29
N CYS A 683 -22.47 17.51 -16.67
CA CYS A 683 -22.94 18.69 -15.96
C CYS A 683 -24.16 19.32 -16.65
N SER A 684 -25.10 19.86 -15.85
CA SER A 684 -26.24 20.62 -16.38
C SER A 684 -25.85 22.03 -16.85
N VAL A 685 -24.70 22.53 -16.39
CA VAL A 685 -24.02 23.74 -16.85
C VAL A 685 -22.52 23.45 -16.84
N GLY A 686 -21.86 23.48 -17.99
CA GLY A 686 -20.44 23.17 -18.10
C GLY A 686 -19.54 24.28 -17.56
N TYR A 687 -19.20 25.24 -18.42
CA TYR A 687 -18.38 26.41 -18.11
C TYR A 687 -19.23 27.69 -18.11
N ALA A 688 -19.17 28.47 -17.04
CA ALA A 688 -19.69 29.83 -16.97
C ALA A 688 -18.61 30.76 -16.38
N LEU A 689 -18.25 31.82 -17.09
CA LEU A 689 -16.97 32.49 -16.93
C LEU A 689 -17.08 33.97 -16.56
N ALA A 690 -16.08 34.48 -15.83
CA ALA A 690 -15.93 35.90 -15.53
C ALA A 690 -15.33 36.67 -16.72
N ASN A 691 -15.26 38.00 -16.62
CA ASN A 691 -14.57 38.85 -17.60
C ASN A 691 -13.10 38.45 -17.78
N ASN A 692 -12.64 38.46 -19.02
CA ASN A 692 -11.26 38.17 -19.43
C ASN A 692 -10.74 36.80 -18.94
N SER A 693 -11.62 35.80 -18.78
CA SER A 693 -11.23 34.46 -18.31
C SER A 693 -10.68 33.60 -19.45
N ASP A 694 -9.76 32.73 -19.09
CA ASP A 694 -9.16 31.74 -19.99
C ASP A 694 -9.67 30.34 -19.68
N VAL A 695 -10.04 29.59 -20.71
CA VAL A 695 -10.22 28.13 -20.70
C VAL A 695 -9.32 27.57 -21.78
N ILE A 696 -8.26 26.85 -21.39
CA ILE A 696 -7.20 26.42 -22.31
C ILE A 696 -6.99 24.91 -22.17
N ASN A 697 -6.77 24.21 -23.29
CA ASN A 697 -6.49 22.77 -23.33
C ASN A 697 -7.44 21.96 -22.43
N SER A 698 -8.71 22.37 -22.39
CA SER A 698 -9.73 21.78 -21.51
C SER A 698 -10.68 20.94 -22.34
N ARG A 699 -11.46 20.08 -21.69
CA ARG A 699 -12.36 19.16 -22.39
C ARG A 699 -13.66 18.95 -21.64
N GLY A 700 -14.71 18.59 -22.38
CA GLY A 700 -15.97 18.21 -21.74
C GLY A 700 -17.10 17.89 -22.69
N ASP A 701 -18.20 17.41 -22.12
CA ASP A 701 -19.41 17.02 -22.84
C ASP A 701 -20.57 18.02 -22.68
N ALA A 702 -21.54 17.89 -23.59
CA ALA A 702 -22.86 18.53 -23.52
C ALA A 702 -23.96 17.45 -23.42
N GLY A 703 -23.76 16.43 -22.57
CA GLY A 703 -24.70 15.32 -22.45
C GLY A 703 -25.99 15.68 -21.70
N TYR A 704 -25.85 16.45 -20.62
CA TYR A 704 -26.95 16.77 -19.69
C TYR A 704 -27.26 18.28 -19.60
N GLY A 705 -26.53 19.12 -20.33
CA GLY A 705 -26.68 20.57 -20.35
C GLY A 705 -25.68 21.25 -21.28
N PRO A 706 -25.72 22.59 -21.43
CA PRO A 706 -24.79 23.32 -22.26
C PRO A 706 -23.34 23.22 -21.76
N LEU A 707 -22.42 22.93 -22.66
CA LEU A 707 -20.97 22.87 -22.40
C LEU A 707 -20.41 24.24 -22.02
N LEU A 708 -20.86 25.29 -22.71
CA LEU A 708 -20.53 26.69 -22.39
C LEU A 708 -21.82 27.47 -22.16
N HIS A 709 -21.89 28.16 -21.02
CA HIS A 709 -23.05 28.90 -20.55
C HIS A 709 -22.64 30.33 -20.17
N SER A 710 -22.24 31.11 -21.18
CA SER A 710 -21.94 32.54 -21.04
C SER A 710 -23.19 33.34 -21.36
N THR A 711 -24.05 33.58 -20.38
CA THR A 711 -25.39 34.16 -20.62
C THR A 711 -25.53 35.61 -20.19
N TYR A 712 -24.44 36.22 -19.73
CA TYR A 712 -24.42 37.63 -19.32
C TYR A 712 -23.73 38.47 -20.39
N ASP A 713 -24.43 39.43 -20.97
CA ASP A 713 -23.89 40.44 -21.91
C ASP A 713 -22.78 41.33 -21.27
N THR A 714 -22.75 41.39 -19.94
CA THR A 714 -21.71 42.07 -19.15
C THR A 714 -20.45 41.22 -18.89
N ARG A 715 -20.32 40.04 -19.52
CA ARG A 715 -19.14 39.17 -19.41
C ARG A 715 -18.46 39.10 -20.77
N ASN A 716 -17.26 39.63 -20.84
CA ASN A 716 -16.57 39.96 -22.08
C ASN A 716 -15.16 39.37 -22.11
N ASN A 717 -14.60 39.28 -23.31
CA ASN A 717 -13.20 38.98 -23.60
C ASN A 717 -12.71 37.62 -23.08
N ALA A 718 -13.61 36.64 -22.95
CA ALA A 718 -13.20 35.27 -22.61
C ALA A 718 -12.47 34.61 -23.80
N ASN A 719 -11.41 33.88 -23.51
CA ASN A 719 -10.66 33.07 -24.47
C ASN A 719 -10.86 31.60 -24.11
N VAL A 720 -11.53 30.84 -24.97
CA VAL A 720 -12.06 29.51 -24.68
C VAL A 720 -11.62 28.54 -25.77
N GLU A 721 -10.92 27.49 -25.35
CA GLU A 721 -10.56 26.34 -26.17
C GLU A 721 -10.97 25.07 -25.43
N ILE A 722 -11.97 24.36 -25.96
CA ILE A 722 -12.52 23.15 -25.35
C ILE A 722 -12.57 22.04 -26.39
N THR A 723 -11.91 20.92 -26.08
CA THR A 723 -12.07 19.66 -26.80
C THR A 723 -13.37 19.00 -26.38
N VAL A 724 -14.27 18.83 -27.34
CA VAL A 724 -15.60 18.27 -27.09
C VAL A 724 -15.51 16.76 -26.98
N THR A 725 -16.04 16.22 -25.89
CA THR A 725 -16.14 14.78 -25.62
C THR A 725 -17.60 14.35 -25.64
N ASN A 726 -17.85 13.05 -25.81
CA ASN A 726 -19.21 12.54 -25.88
C ASN A 726 -19.58 11.63 -24.69
N ILE A 727 -20.77 11.85 -24.15
CA ILE A 727 -21.50 10.93 -23.26
C ILE A 727 -22.95 10.83 -23.77
N PRO A 728 -23.73 9.80 -23.39
CA PRO A 728 -25.12 9.69 -23.79
C PRO A 728 -25.91 10.97 -23.49
N SER A 729 -26.41 11.59 -24.56
CA SER A 729 -27.15 12.84 -24.48
C SER A 729 -28.61 12.61 -24.06
N THR A 730 -29.12 13.43 -23.14
CA THR A 730 -30.50 13.35 -22.64
C THR A 730 -31.16 14.73 -22.62
N GLY A 731 -32.49 14.79 -22.74
CA GLY A 731 -33.26 16.03 -22.68
C GLY A 731 -33.01 17.03 -23.83
N SER A 732 -33.83 18.08 -23.85
CA SER A 732 -33.76 19.19 -24.83
C SER A 732 -32.99 20.38 -24.25
N HIS A 733 -31.79 20.63 -24.75
CA HIS A 733 -31.00 21.81 -24.40
C HIS A 733 -30.06 22.18 -25.56
N ALA A 734 -29.54 23.41 -25.57
CA ALA A 734 -28.52 23.85 -26.52
C ALA A 734 -27.15 23.26 -26.18
N PHE A 735 -26.25 23.25 -27.15
CA PHE A 735 -24.85 22.87 -26.95
C PHE A 735 -24.10 23.94 -26.17
N ALA A 736 -24.31 25.21 -26.52
CA ALA A 736 -23.72 26.35 -25.85
C ALA A 736 -24.62 27.58 -25.96
N TYR A 737 -24.53 28.46 -24.96
CA TYR A 737 -25.13 29.79 -24.95
C TYR A 737 -24.01 30.83 -24.81
N ILE A 738 -23.98 31.79 -25.73
CA ILE A 738 -22.90 32.77 -25.85
C ILE A 738 -23.51 34.17 -25.96
N ALA A 739 -23.35 34.96 -24.91
CA ALA A 739 -23.62 36.39 -24.82
C ALA A 739 -22.34 37.11 -24.37
N GLY A 740 -22.33 38.43 -24.53
CA GLY A 740 -21.17 39.27 -24.25
C GLY A 740 -20.37 39.60 -25.51
N SER A 741 -19.26 40.30 -25.33
CA SER A 741 -18.46 40.85 -26.41
C SER A 741 -17.00 40.44 -26.35
N GLY A 742 -16.36 40.36 -27.52
CA GLY A 742 -14.90 40.22 -27.62
C GLY A 742 -14.38 38.82 -27.31
N HIS A 743 -15.24 37.80 -27.32
CA HIS A 743 -14.84 36.44 -27.03
C HIS A 743 -14.04 35.81 -28.18
N ASN A 744 -13.07 34.97 -27.84
CA ASN A 744 -12.45 34.02 -28.74
C ASN A 744 -12.84 32.61 -28.29
N ILE A 745 -13.64 31.89 -29.07
CA ILE A 745 -14.23 30.60 -28.68
C ILE A 745 -13.90 29.57 -29.74
N THR A 746 -13.26 28.48 -29.32
CA THR A 746 -12.90 27.34 -30.14
C THR A 746 -13.44 26.06 -29.51
N PHE A 747 -14.33 25.38 -30.23
CA PHE A 747 -14.77 24.02 -29.92
C PHE A 747 -14.05 23.05 -30.84
N LEU A 748 -13.10 22.28 -30.28
CA LEU A 748 -12.31 21.29 -31.01
C LEU A 748 -13.05 19.95 -31.03
N SER A 749 -12.95 19.20 -32.13
CA SER A 749 -13.45 17.82 -32.20
C SER A 749 -12.35 16.82 -31.77
N ASP A 750 -12.69 15.86 -30.90
CA ASP A 750 -11.81 14.71 -30.62
C ASP A 750 -12.01 13.54 -31.58
N GLY A 751 -12.80 13.73 -32.65
CA GLY A 751 -13.22 12.69 -33.58
C GLY A 751 -14.43 11.88 -33.12
N SER A 752 -14.89 12.05 -31.88
CA SER A 752 -16.21 11.58 -31.45
C SER A 752 -17.28 12.57 -31.92
N ASN A 753 -18.38 12.03 -32.45
CA ASN A 753 -19.55 12.83 -32.78
C ASN A 753 -20.50 12.79 -31.59
N PRO A 754 -20.96 13.95 -31.07
CA PRO A 754 -22.05 13.98 -30.11
C PRO A 754 -23.27 13.21 -30.62
N ASP A 755 -23.91 12.43 -29.75
CA ASP A 755 -24.99 11.50 -30.15
C ASP A 755 -26.21 12.21 -30.77
N VAL A 756 -26.40 13.50 -30.46
CA VAL A 756 -27.48 14.35 -30.97
C VAL A 756 -26.91 15.72 -31.34
N PRO A 757 -27.14 16.24 -32.56
CA PRO A 757 -26.82 17.63 -32.90
C PRO A 757 -27.61 18.61 -32.03
N ARG A 758 -26.91 19.53 -31.36
CA ARG A 758 -27.47 20.58 -30.51
C ARG A 758 -26.91 21.93 -30.94
N GLU A 759 -27.73 22.97 -30.87
CA GLU A 759 -27.35 24.29 -31.37
C GLU A 759 -26.34 25.00 -30.46
N ILE A 760 -25.31 25.61 -31.04
CA ILE A 760 -24.56 26.71 -30.44
C ILE A 760 -25.36 27.99 -30.70
N ARG A 761 -25.88 28.60 -29.63
CA ARG A 761 -26.71 29.82 -29.73
C ARG A 761 -25.92 31.04 -29.31
N VAL A 762 -25.77 32.01 -30.22
CA VAL A 762 -25.04 33.26 -30.00
C VAL A 762 -26.04 34.42 -29.96
N GLY A 763 -26.05 35.16 -28.84
CA GLY A 763 -27.01 36.20 -28.52
C GLY A 763 -28.26 35.69 -27.79
N ASP A 764 -28.13 34.58 -27.04
CA ASP A 764 -29.23 33.91 -26.33
C ASP A 764 -28.80 33.54 -24.91
N THR A 765 -29.73 33.65 -23.96
CA THR A 765 -29.50 33.30 -22.55
C THR A 765 -29.89 31.87 -22.19
N GLY A 766 -30.62 31.18 -23.06
CA GLY A 766 -31.14 29.86 -22.74
C GLY A 766 -32.25 29.84 -21.69
N ASP A 767 -32.76 31.00 -21.25
CA ASP A 767 -33.87 31.12 -20.30
C ASP A 767 -35.24 30.84 -20.98
N ARG A 768 -35.25 29.89 -21.91
CA ARG A 768 -36.36 29.59 -22.84
C ARG A 768 -37.51 28.80 -22.22
N TRP A 769 -37.46 28.53 -20.92
CA TRP A 769 -38.40 27.65 -20.24
C TRP A 769 -39.77 28.29 -19.98
N ALA A 770 -39.95 29.57 -20.34
CA ALA A 770 -41.21 30.33 -20.27
C ALA A 770 -41.79 30.75 -21.63
N GLY A 771 -41.28 30.23 -22.75
CA GLY A 771 -41.87 30.47 -24.08
C GLY A 771 -41.59 31.84 -24.73
N ASP A 772 -40.68 32.65 -24.17
CA ASP A 772 -40.18 33.89 -24.80
C ASP A 772 -38.64 33.88 -24.78
N PRO A 773 -37.94 33.98 -25.93
CA PRO A 773 -36.49 34.08 -25.95
C PRO A 773 -36.03 35.36 -25.24
N SER A 774 -35.36 35.20 -24.09
CA SER A 774 -34.59 36.31 -23.51
C SER A 774 -33.27 36.42 -24.28
N TYR A 775 -33.25 37.35 -25.24
CA TYR A 775 -32.05 37.68 -26.00
C TYR A 775 -31.11 38.56 -25.18
N GLN A 776 -29.82 38.32 -25.31
CA GLN A 776 -28.76 39.17 -24.78
C GLN A 776 -27.83 39.57 -25.91
N ASP A 777 -27.19 40.71 -25.76
CA ASP A 777 -26.24 41.20 -26.75
C ASP A 777 -25.03 40.26 -26.86
N ALA A 778 -24.70 39.87 -28.09
CA ALA A 778 -23.48 39.14 -28.40
C ALA A 778 -22.72 39.85 -29.53
N ALA A 779 -21.45 40.21 -29.32
CA ALA A 779 -20.77 41.13 -30.22
C ALA A 779 -19.28 40.83 -30.43
N ASN A 780 -18.78 41.00 -31.65
CA ASN A 780 -17.33 40.96 -31.93
C ASN A 780 -16.68 39.66 -31.42
N ILE A 781 -17.31 38.52 -31.75
CA ILE A 781 -16.87 37.19 -31.30
C ILE A 781 -16.16 36.50 -32.46
N LEU A 782 -15.00 35.91 -32.18
CA LEU A 782 -14.38 34.90 -33.03
C LEU A 782 -14.85 33.53 -32.56
N LEU A 783 -15.57 32.80 -33.42
CA LEU A 783 -16.08 31.46 -33.15
C LEU A 783 -15.49 30.48 -34.16
N ILE A 784 -14.71 29.52 -33.66
CA ILE A 784 -14.24 28.35 -34.41
C ILE A 784 -14.98 27.12 -33.89
N ASN A 785 -15.83 26.54 -34.72
CA ASN A 785 -16.57 25.34 -34.41
C ASN A 785 -16.11 24.19 -35.31
N GLU A 786 -15.18 23.37 -34.81
CA GLU A 786 -14.72 22.18 -35.54
C GLU A 786 -15.68 20.99 -35.41
N THR A 787 -16.76 21.15 -34.64
CA THR A 787 -17.78 20.12 -34.44
C THR A 787 -18.92 20.24 -35.45
N ASN A 788 -19.69 19.17 -35.60
CA ASN A 788 -20.89 19.16 -36.44
C ASN A 788 -22.12 19.86 -35.80
N GLN A 789 -21.93 20.52 -34.65
CA GLN A 789 -23.03 21.17 -33.94
C GLN A 789 -23.50 22.42 -34.72
N PRO A 790 -24.80 22.56 -35.03
CA PRO A 790 -25.29 23.71 -35.77
C PRO A 790 -25.12 25.01 -34.97
N VAL A 791 -24.90 26.13 -35.66
CA VAL A 791 -24.75 27.46 -35.06
C VAL A 791 -25.95 28.33 -35.42
N VAL A 792 -26.55 28.97 -34.41
CA VAL A 792 -27.62 29.96 -34.60
C VAL A 792 -27.18 31.29 -34.03
N LEU A 793 -27.03 32.27 -34.93
CA LEU A 793 -26.78 33.67 -34.60
C LEU A 793 -28.14 34.38 -34.52
N THR A 794 -28.50 34.87 -33.32
CA THR A 794 -29.80 35.53 -33.10
C THR A 794 -29.80 36.97 -33.63
N GLU A 795 -30.95 37.64 -33.58
CA GLU A 795 -31.10 39.04 -33.96
C GLU A 795 -30.25 40.02 -33.13
N THR A 796 -29.83 39.62 -31.92
CA THR A 796 -28.94 40.41 -31.05
C THR A 796 -27.45 40.11 -31.26
N SER A 797 -27.11 39.22 -32.18
CA SER A 797 -25.74 38.92 -32.55
C SER A 797 -25.20 39.94 -33.56
N ARG A 798 -23.99 40.44 -33.32
CA ARG A 798 -23.31 41.40 -34.20
C ARG A 798 -21.83 41.11 -34.39
N ASN A 799 -21.33 41.26 -35.62
CA ASN A 799 -19.92 41.08 -35.94
C ASN A 799 -19.34 39.74 -35.46
N ILE A 800 -20.09 38.65 -35.62
CA ILE A 800 -19.60 37.29 -35.35
C ILE A 800 -18.79 36.81 -36.55
N THR A 801 -17.57 36.32 -36.32
CA THR A 801 -16.60 35.90 -37.35
C THR A 801 -16.04 34.52 -37.03
N GLY A 802 -15.42 33.86 -38.02
CA GLY A 802 -14.74 32.57 -37.83
C GLY A 802 -15.21 31.51 -38.81
N GLU A 803 -15.18 30.25 -38.40
CA GLU A 803 -15.49 29.08 -39.24
C GLU A 803 -16.31 28.04 -38.44
N SER A 804 -17.28 27.40 -39.10
CA SER A 804 -18.07 26.32 -38.51
C SER A 804 -18.18 25.12 -39.46
N VAL A 805 -17.91 23.92 -38.94
CA VAL A 805 -18.21 22.67 -39.64
C VAL A 805 -19.72 22.38 -39.64
N GLY A 806 -20.42 22.74 -38.56
CA GLY A 806 -21.88 22.64 -38.47
C GLY A 806 -22.61 23.75 -39.25
N GLU A 807 -23.86 23.50 -39.64
CA GLU A 807 -24.70 24.46 -40.38
C GLU A 807 -24.87 25.78 -39.61
N VAL A 808 -24.77 26.91 -40.32
CA VAL A 808 -24.90 28.25 -39.74
C VAL A 808 -26.23 28.89 -40.18
N THR A 809 -27.05 29.28 -39.19
CA THR A 809 -28.23 30.13 -39.39
C THR A 809 -27.94 31.52 -38.83
N ASP A 810 -27.98 32.53 -39.70
CA ASP A 810 -27.64 33.91 -39.34
C ASP A 810 -28.83 34.85 -39.43
N ASN A 811 -29.29 35.35 -38.28
CA ASN A 811 -30.33 36.37 -38.17
C ASN A 811 -29.80 37.72 -37.66
N GLY A 812 -28.48 37.83 -37.45
CA GLY A 812 -27.85 39.00 -36.85
C GLY A 812 -27.39 40.04 -37.88
N THR A 813 -26.47 40.91 -37.46
CA THR A 813 -25.98 42.01 -38.30
C THR A 813 -24.44 42.06 -38.35
N GLY A 814 -23.88 42.24 -39.55
CA GLY A 814 -22.42 42.34 -39.71
C GLY A 814 -21.65 41.03 -39.46
N ASN A 815 -22.36 39.91 -39.37
CA ASN A 815 -21.79 38.58 -39.19
C ASN A 815 -21.15 38.07 -40.49
N SER A 816 -20.08 37.28 -40.36
CA SER A 816 -19.35 36.67 -41.49
C SER A 816 -18.77 35.30 -41.12
N LEU A 817 -19.40 34.62 -40.16
CA LEU A 817 -19.12 33.23 -39.83
C LEU A 817 -19.41 32.34 -41.06
N LYS A 818 -18.42 31.55 -41.48
CA LYS A 818 -18.49 30.72 -42.68
C LYS A 818 -18.81 29.27 -42.38
#